data_AF-A0A956ZGD4-F1
#
_entry.id   AF-A0A956ZGD4-F1
#
_cell.length_a   1.000
_cell.length_b   1.000
_cell.length_c   1.000
_cell.angle_alpha   90.00
_cell.angle_beta   90.00
_cell.angle_gamma   90.00
#
_symmetry.space_group_name_H-M   'P 1'
#
loop_
_entity.id
_entity.type
_entity.pdbx_description
1 polymer ?
#
loop_
_entity_poly.entity_id
_entity_poly.type
_entity_poly.pdbx_seq_one_letter_code
_entity_poly.pdbx_strand_id
1 'polypeptide(L)'
;MAVSRKLVDRLGDTVRDCHLAFKQERSGKPADYIPALAEVDPELFAVSVCTVDGECFSAGDCEQLFSIQSVSKPFLYAQALSRLGENRVMEKVGVEPTGYSFNSIVRLEGGSNRADNPMVNAGAIAISGLLAGERTGKSDEKVDMNSIFLPYLNREKVEIDNEIFSSEVATGNRNYSIANLLKYHQILDVPVEEALDLYFRACSTMIDTRDLAIMAATLANYGVNPVLKGGKRALLEKHNAKVLAVMSTCGLYDYSGEFVFFTGLPAKSGVSGCVMAVVPGVMGIALYSPRIDSKGNSIRALCALPYLSEKLNLHVFHPQTNRDQPTVKKGGTMPSQGELEDILSRVKGLDSQYQDNYLKEADGQDPNFISACIYSVDGEEVSAGDADKVFSIQAGINPIVFGYGLEARGLGKVMEKVGVEPSGNLFNAILFQPDTNIPYNPLSNAGAIAVDSILPGASTSQRFEPLLALVRNICADQTIEVDQAVLALERSHADRNKAIAYMLRHFNVIQDIERPLGLYYRQCSIAMNCRQVARMAAVLANGGRGPIDDQQFLKPVTVQRMLSVMYTCGLYDYSGRFAYDVGIPAKSGLSGIIYGVLPGKFGVAVYAPGVDIHGNSLRGLEFFKLLARLSKYSVYDRLLT
;
A
#
# COMPACT_ATOMS: atom_id res chain seq x y z
N MET A 1 -8.68 -16.95 16.06
CA MET A 1 -7.47 -17.27 16.83
C MET A 1 -7.40 -16.21 17.91
N ALA A 2 -7.12 -16.60 19.16
CA ALA A 2 -6.97 -15.64 20.24
C ALA A 2 -5.63 -14.90 20.10
N VAL A 3 -5.63 -13.60 20.39
CA VAL A 3 -4.44 -12.77 20.50
C VAL A 3 -3.56 -13.30 21.64
N SER A 4 -2.25 -13.24 21.48
CA SER A 4 -1.31 -13.74 22.49
C SER A 4 -1.51 -13.02 23.81
N ARG A 5 -1.66 -13.79 24.89
CA ARG A 5 -1.82 -13.21 26.23
C ARG A 5 -0.66 -12.30 26.61
N LYS A 6 0.57 -12.65 26.19
CA LYS A 6 1.78 -11.82 26.37
C LYS A 6 1.68 -10.44 25.70
N LEU A 7 0.99 -10.36 24.55
CA LEU A 7 0.72 -9.08 23.89
C LEU A 7 -0.32 -8.28 24.70
N VAL A 8 -1.46 -8.91 25.00
CA VAL A 8 -2.57 -8.31 25.75
C VAL A 8 -2.11 -7.72 27.08
N ASP A 9 -1.33 -8.46 27.87
CA ASP A 9 -0.85 -8.04 29.18
C ASP A 9 0.04 -6.77 29.11
N ARG A 10 0.66 -6.49 27.95
CA ARG A 10 1.51 -5.30 27.72
C ARG A 10 0.78 -4.14 27.04
N LEU A 11 -0.42 -4.33 26.50
CA LEU A 11 -1.14 -3.30 25.74
C LEU A 11 -1.51 -2.11 26.62
N GLY A 12 -2.04 -2.35 27.82
CA GLY A 12 -2.44 -1.28 28.73
C GLY A 12 -1.29 -0.33 29.09
N ASP A 13 -0.12 -0.86 29.42
CA ASP A 13 1.08 -0.07 29.71
C ASP A 13 1.57 0.67 28.45
N THR A 14 1.58 -0.03 27.31
CA THR A 14 2.08 0.54 26.06
C THR A 14 1.21 1.70 25.56
N VAL A 15 -0.11 1.60 25.68
CA VAL A 15 -1.06 2.67 25.35
C VAL A 15 -0.87 3.87 26.27
N ARG A 16 -0.68 3.65 27.58
CA ARG A 16 -0.40 4.73 28.54
C ARG A 16 0.93 5.42 28.27
N ASP A 17 1.99 4.66 28.03
CA ASP A 17 3.31 5.19 27.68
C ASP A 17 3.27 6.02 26.40
N CYS A 18 2.57 5.54 25.38
CA CYS A 18 2.38 6.24 24.11
C CYS A 18 1.68 7.58 24.31
N HIS A 19 0.58 7.60 25.07
CA HIS A 19 -0.11 8.83 25.41
C HIS A 19 0.82 9.81 26.15
N LEU A 20 1.55 9.35 27.16
CA LEU A 20 2.48 10.19 27.94
C LEU A 20 3.63 10.74 27.09
N ALA A 21 4.15 9.95 26.14
CA ALA A 21 5.26 10.36 25.28
C ALA A 21 4.89 11.53 24.36
N PHE A 22 3.66 11.56 23.85
CA PHE A 22 3.25 12.54 22.83
C PHE A 22 2.23 13.58 23.31
N LYS A 23 1.73 13.50 24.55
CA LYS A 23 0.79 14.50 25.10
C LYS A 23 1.34 15.93 25.13
N GLN A 24 2.66 16.12 25.05
CA GLN A 24 3.32 17.43 25.05
C GLN A 24 3.63 17.98 23.64
N GLU A 25 3.37 17.21 22.58
CA GLU A 25 3.48 17.71 21.21
C GLU A 25 2.37 18.75 20.94
N ARG A 26 2.76 19.92 20.42
CA ARG A 26 1.89 21.11 20.23
C ARG A 26 1.92 21.68 18.82
N SER A 27 2.70 21.08 17.92
CA SER A 27 2.76 21.48 16.53
C SER A 27 1.39 21.36 15.84
N GLY A 28 1.21 22.10 14.75
CA GLY A 28 -0.05 22.16 14.00
C GLY A 28 -1.16 22.94 14.71
N LYS A 29 -2.35 22.91 14.12
CA LYS A 29 -3.54 23.63 14.59
C LYS A 29 -4.82 22.84 14.28
N PRO A 30 -5.93 23.07 15.00
CA PRO A 30 -7.23 22.56 14.61
C PRO A 30 -7.64 23.00 13.20
N ALA A 31 -8.50 22.23 12.55
CA ALA A 31 -9.13 22.63 11.29
C ALA A 31 -10.04 23.86 11.53
N ASP A 32 -9.89 24.89 10.70
CA ASP A 32 -10.58 26.18 10.86
C ASP A 32 -11.61 26.48 9.75
N TYR A 33 -11.67 25.67 8.69
CA TYR A 33 -12.62 25.85 7.59
C TYR A 33 -14.02 25.31 7.89
N ILE A 34 -14.16 24.49 8.93
CA ILE A 34 -15.45 24.10 9.54
C ILE A 34 -15.47 24.77 10.91
N PRO A 35 -16.28 25.84 11.12
CA PRO A 35 -16.23 26.64 12.34
C PRO A 35 -16.32 25.83 13.64
N ALA A 36 -17.21 24.84 13.69
CA ALA A 36 -17.38 23.95 14.85
C ALA A 36 -16.12 23.14 15.21
N LEU A 37 -15.22 22.85 14.26
CA LEU A 37 -13.96 22.16 14.55
C LEU A 37 -12.88 23.10 15.10
N ALA A 38 -12.99 24.41 14.83
CA ALA A 38 -12.03 25.42 15.28
C ALA A 38 -12.14 25.70 16.79
N GLU A 39 -13.32 25.44 17.37
CA GLU A 39 -13.63 25.70 18.79
C GLU A 39 -13.24 24.55 19.72
N VAL A 40 -12.86 23.40 19.16
CA VAL A 40 -12.45 22.22 19.92
C VAL A 40 -11.14 22.50 20.66
N ASP A 41 -11.06 22.09 21.94
CA ASP A 41 -9.85 22.21 22.74
C ASP A 41 -8.66 21.50 22.06
N PRO A 42 -7.63 22.23 21.60
CA PRO A 42 -6.50 21.66 20.87
C PRO A 42 -5.58 20.80 21.74
N GLU A 43 -5.82 20.75 23.04
CA GLU A 43 -5.03 19.99 24.00
C GLU A 43 -5.49 18.53 24.12
N LEU A 44 -6.73 18.23 23.72
CA LEU A 44 -7.31 16.89 23.77
C LEU A 44 -6.40 15.86 23.09
N PHE A 45 -6.16 14.74 23.77
CA PHE A 45 -5.41 13.62 23.24
C PHE A 45 -5.91 12.30 23.80
N ALA A 46 -6.26 11.39 22.91
CA ALA A 46 -6.64 10.04 23.29
C ALA A 46 -5.97 8.99 22.41
N VAL A 47 -5.68 7.84 23.02
CA VAL A 47 -5.19 6.63 22.36
C VAL A 47 -6.05 5.47 22.84
N SER A 48 -6.64 4.71 21.92
CA SER A 48 -7.40 3.50 22.23
C SER A 48 -7.02 2.34 21.32
N VAL A 49 -7.06 1.13 21.86
CA VAL A 49 -6.81 -0.12 21.16
C VAL A 49 -7.94 -1.09 21.49
N CYS A 50 -8.42 -1.84 20.49
CA CYS A 50 -9.38 -2.92 20.67
C CYS A 50 -8.86 -4.18 19.96
N THR A 51 -8.67 -5.27 20.69
CA THR A 51 -8.21 -6.54 20.11
C THR A 51 -9.32 -7.24 19.32
N VAL A 52 -8.95 -8.19 18.45
CA VAL A 52 -9.95 -9.03 17.75
C VAL A 52 -10.71 -9.97 18.71
N ASP A 53 -10.26 -10.09 19.97
CA ASP A 53 -10.97 -10.80 21.04
C ASP A 53 -11.89 -9.87 21.86
N GLY A 54 -11.93 -8.57 21.54
CA GLY A 54 -12.83 -7.58 22.16
C GLY A 54 -12.27 -6.88 23.41
N GLU A 55 -11.02 -7.13 23.78
CA GLU A 55 -10.36 -6.43 24.90
C GLU A 55 -9.99 -4.99 24.48
N CYS A 56 -10.40 -4.00 25.26
CA CYS A 56 -10.17 -2.58 24.98
C CYS A 56 -9.23 -1.94 26.00
N PHE A 57 -8.26 -1.15 25.53
CA PHE A 57 -7.33 -0.38 26.35
C PHE A 57 -7.29 1.06 25.87
N SER A 58 -7.39 2.03 26.78
CA SER A 58 -7.44 3.45 26.44
C SER A 58 -6.60 4.30 27.40
N ALA A 59 -6.10 5.43 26.92
CA ALA A 59 -5.46 6.48 27.71
C ALA A 59 -5.81 7.87 27.17
N GLY A 60 -5.93 8.86 28.06
CA GLY A 60 -6.27 10.24 27.70
C GLY A 60 -7.78 10.48 27.61
N ASP A 61 -8.19 11.42 26.76
CA ASP A 61 -9.56 11.92 26.63
C ASP A 61 -10.46 10.98 25.79
N CYS A 62 -10.47 9.68 26.11
CA CYS A 62 -11.02 8.65 25.23
C CYS A 62 -12.56 8.64 25.09
N GLU A 63 -13.28 9.27 26.02
CA GLU A 63 -14.74 9.42 26.01
C GLU A 63 -15.21 10.71 25.32
N GLN A 64 -14.27 11.58 24.92
CA GLN A 64 -14.61 12.79 24.17
C GLN A 64 -15.24 12.40 22.83
N LEU A 65 -16.48 12.84 22.62
CA LEU A 65 -17.14 12.69 21.32
C LEU A 65 -16.54 13.68 20.31
N PHE A 66 -16.34 13.19 19.10
CA PHE A 66 -15.92 13.98 17.96
C PHE A 66 -16.58 13.45 16.68
N SER A 67 -16.67 14.33 15.68
CA SER A 67 -17.14 13.94 14.35
C SER A 67 -16.08 13.08 13.65
N ILE A 68 -16.51 11.93 13.10
CA ILE A 68 -15.63 10.96 12.41
C ILE A 68 -15.03 11.51 11.11
N GLN A 69 -15.65 12.52 10.49
CA GLN A 69 -15.15 13.19 9.31
C GLN A 69 -14.81 12.20 8.18
N SER A 70 -13.72 12.42 7.44
CA SER A 70 -13.26 11.53 6.36
C SER A 70 -12.91 10.11 6.81
N VAL A 71 -12.85 9.80 8.10
CA VAL A 71 -12.73 8.41 8.59
C VAL A 71 -14.01 7.61 8.34
N SER A 72 -15.12 8.25 7.93
CA SER A 72 -16.33 7.60 7.41
C SER A 72 -16.13 6.89 6.06
N LYS A 73 -15.18 7.33 5.22
CA LYS A 73 -15.05 6.89 3.83
C LYS A 73 -14.79 5.39 3.65
N PRO A 74 -13.92 4.73 4.44
CA PRO A 74 -13.77 3.28 4.39
C PRO A 74 -15.09 2.52 4.62
N PHE A 75 -15.96 3.03 5.49
CA PHE A 75 -17.23 2.38 5.82
C PHE A 75 -18.30 2.62 4.76
N LEU A 76 -18.35 3.81 4.15
CA LEU A 76 -19.15 4.07 2.95
C LEU A 76 -18.73 3.12 1.81
N TYR A 77 -17.43 2.98 1.59
CA TYR A 77 -16.90 2.09 0.58
C TYR A 77 -17.21 0.61 0.87
N ALA A 78 -17.04 0.18 2.12
CA ALA A 78 -17.42 -1.16 2.58
C ALA A 78 -18.90 -1.46 2.34
N GLN A 79 -19.79 -0.51 2.64
CA GLN A 79 -21.22 -0.64 2.41
C GLN A 79 -21.53 -0.79 0.92
N ALA A 80 -20.92 0.03 0.06
CA ALA A 80 -21.12 -0.05 -1.38
C ALA A 80 -20.64 -1.40 -1.96
N LEU A 81 -19.47 -1.89 -1.54
CA LEU A 81 -19.01 -3.23 -1.92
C LEU A 81 -19.99 -4.33 -1.45
N SER A 82 -20.49 -4.23 -0.22
CA SER A 82 -21.41 -5.22 0.35
C SER A 82 -22.75 -5.28 -0.39
N ARG A 83 -23.29 -4.13 -0.82
CA ARG A 83 -24.62 -4.05 -1.43
C ARG A 83 -24.61 -4.18 -2.95
N LEU A 84 -23.63 -3.56 -3.61
CA LEU A 84 -23.59 -3.42 -5.07
C LEU A 84 -22.60 -4.38 -5.73
N GLY A 85 -21.67 -4.94 -4.95
CA GLY A 85 -20.58 -5.77 -5.46
C GLY A 85 -19.45 -4.96 -6.10
N GLU A 86 -18.29 -5.61 -6.24
CA GLU A 86 -17.05 -4.99 -6.72
C GLU A 86 -17.17 -4.36 -8.10
N ASN A 87 -17.75 -5.08 -9.08
CA ASN A 87 -17.83 -4.61 -10.47
C ASN A 87 -18.56 -3.27 -10.59
N ARG A 88 -19.74 -3.15 -9.97
CA ARG A 88 -20.57 -1.94 -10.04
C ARG A 88 -19.92 -0.75 -9.34
N VAL A 89 -19.22 -0.99 -8.24
CA VAL A 89 -18.49 0.08 -7.53
C VAL A 89 -17.33 0.58 -8.38
N MET A 90 -16.59 -0.34 -9.00
CA MET A 90 -15.42 -0.02 -9.80
C MET A 90 -15.71 0.71 -11.12
N GLU A 91 -16.93 0.59 -11.65
CA GLU A 91 -17.40 1.37 -12.80
C GLU A 91 -17.41 2.88 -12.51
N LYS A 92 -17.57 3.28 -11.25
CA LYS A 92 -17.71 4.68 -10.85
C LYS A 92 -16.51 5.23 -10.08
N VAL A 93 -15.71 4.37 -9.45
CA VAL A 93 -14.56 4.76 -8.62
C VAL A 93 -13.38 3.79 -8.81
N GLY A 94 -12.17 4.33 -8.98
CA GLY A 94 -10.92 3.58 -9.05
C GLY A 94 -10.38 3.17 -7.68
N VAL A 95 -9.11 2.77 -7.66
CA VAL A 95 -8.38 2.36 -6.45
C VAL A 95 -6.93 2.86 -6.41
N GLU A 96 -6.56 3.76 -7.33
CA GLU A 96 -5.19 4.27 -7.44
C GLU A 96 -4.98 5.50 -6.53
N PRO A 97 -3.77 5.66 -5.95
CA PRO A 97 -3.38 6.90 -5.30
C PRO A 97 -3.41 8.07 -6.29
N THR A 98 -3.86 9.23 -5.84
CA THR A 98 -3.94 10.43 -6.70
C THR A 98 -2.57 11.02 -7.02
N GLY A 99 -1.60 10.87 -6.12
CA GLY A 99 -0.32 11.61 -6.16
C GLY A 99 -0.46 13.12 -5.87
N TYR A 100 -1.64 13.58 -5.48
CA TYR A 100 -1.96 14.98 -5.18
C TYR A 100 -2.59 15.11 -3.81
N SER A 101 -2.53 16.32 -3.25
CA SER A 101 -3.20 16.68 -2.01
C SER A 101 -4.70 16.40 -2.04
N PHE A 102 -5.29 16.08 -0.88
CA PHE A 102 -6.72 15.76 -0.76
C PHE A 102 -7.66 16.90 -1.22
N ASN A 103 -7.15 18.13 -1.20
CA ASN A 103 -7.85 19.35 -1.59
C ASN A 103 -7.69 19.73 -3.08
N SER A 104 -6.92 18.98 -3.88
CA SER A 104 -6.78 19.20 -5.34
C SER A 104 -8.14 19.12 -6.06
N ILE A 105 -8.40 20.03 -7.02
CA ILE A 105 -9.60 19.96 -7.85
C ILE A 105 -9.42 18.78 -8.81
N VAL A 106 -10.18 17.72 -8.51
CA VAL A 106 -10.39 16.45 -9.21
C VAL A 106 -9.51 16.22 -10.43
N ARG A 107 -8.56 15.30 -10.30
CA ARG A 107 -8.19 14.46 -11.44
C ARG A 107 -9.24 13.36 -11.54
N LEU A 108 -9.93 13.32 -12.67
CA LEU A 108 -10.64 12.12 -13.07
C LEU A 108 -9.65 11.29 -13.87
N GLU A 109 -9.67 9.97 -13.68
CA GLU A 109 -8.77 9.08 -14.39
C GLU A 109 -8.91 9.29 -15.90
N GLY A 110 -7.77 9.40 -16.60
CA GLY A 110 -7.74 9.72 -18.03
C GLY A 110 -8.51 8.69 -18.85
N GLY A 111 -9.54 9.14 -19.57
CA GLY A 111 -10.38 8.30 -20.43
C GLY A 111 -11.65 7.76 -19.75
N SER A 112 -11.58 7.31 -18.50
CA SER A 112 -12.75 6.74 -17.79
C SER A 112 -13.58 7.80 -17.06
N ASN A 113 -12.99 8.96 -16.76
CA ASN A 113 -13.59 10.05 -15.98
C ASN A 113 -14.08 9.62 -14.57
N ARG A 114 -13.61 8.49 -14.04
CA ARG A 114 -13.95 8.05 -12.68
C ARG A 114 -13.09 8.76 -11.64
N ALA A 115 -13.58 8.86 -10.40
CA ALA A 115 -12.76 9.32 -9.30
C ALA A 115 -11.64 8.31 -8.97
N ASP A 116 -10.44 8.77 -8.69
CA ASP A 116 -9.24 7.93 -8.56
C ASP A 116 -9.36 6.83 -7.48
N ASN A 117 -9.94 7.14 -6.31
CA ASN A 117 -10.15 6.17 -5.22
C ASN A 117 -11.24 6.64 -4.23
N PRO A 118 -11.84 5.74 -3.43
CA PRO A 118 -12.89 6.09 -2.47
C PRO A 118 -12.41 6.87 -1.22
N MET A 119 -11.11 7.02 -0.99
CA MET A 119 -10.56 7.71 0.20
C MET A 119 -10.45 9.23 0.00
N VAL A 120 -10.48 9.70 -1.25
CA VAL A 120 -10.61 11.12 -1.60
C VAL A 120 -12.07 11.56 -1.68
N ASN A 121 -12.33 12.87 -1.58
CA ASN A 121 -13.71 13.40 -1.55
C ASN A 121 -14.50 13.02 -2.80
N ALA A 122 -13.89 13.10 -3.99
CA ALA A 122 -14.57 12.75 -5.25
C ALA A 122 -15.05 11.29 -5.26
N GLY A 123 -14.21 10.36 -4.83
CA GLY A 123 -14.60 8.95 -4.74
C GLY A 123 -15.65 8.73 -3.67
N ALA A 124 -15.50 9.33 -2.49
CA ALA A 124 -16.49 9.19 -1.41
C ALA A 124 -17.88 9.76 -1.80
N ILE A 125 -17.93 10.86 -2.54
CA ILE A 125 -19.17 11.44 -3.08
C ILE A 125 -19.76 10.52 -4.14
N ALA A 126 -18.95 9.96 -5.05
CA ALA A 126 -19.41 8.97 -6.03
C ALA A 126 -19.97 7.70 -5.36
N ILE A 127 -19.30 7.19 -4.32
CA ILE A 127 -19.81 6.09 -3.49
C ILE A 127 -21.13 6.46 -2.80
N SER A 128 -21.23 7.68 -2.26
CA SER A 128 -22.45 8.15 -1.61
C SER A 128 -23.61 8.25 -2.60
N GLY A 129 -23.36 8.72 -3.82
CA GLY A 129 -24.35 8.74 -4.90
C GLY A 129 -24.80 7.34 -5.35
N LEU A 130 -23.88 6.39 -5.41
CA LEU A 130 -24.20 4.97 -5.67
C LEU A 130 -25.13 4.38 -4.60
N LEU A 131 -24.85 4.64 -3.33
CA LEU A 131 -25.66 4.18 -2.19
C LEU A 131 -27.03 4.88 -2.13
N ALA A 132 -27.07 6.19 -2.39
CA ALA A 132 -28.31 6.96 -2.41
C ALA A 132 -29.25 6.53 -3.54
N GLY A 133 -28.69 6.17 -4.71
CA GLY A 133 -29.45 5.72 -5.87
C GLY A 133 -29.91 4.26 -5.83
N GLU A 134 -29.48 3.51 -4.82
CA GLU A 134 -29.81 2.08 -4.71
C GLU A 134 -31.29 1.89 -4.37
N ARG A 135 -32.07 1.41 -5.34
CA ARG A 135 -33.42 0.90 -5.14
C ARG A 135 -33.39 -0.62 -5.20
N THR A 136 -33.28 -1.30 -4.07
CA THR A 136 -33.32 -2.77 -4.06
C THR A 136 -34.75 -3.26 -4.23
N GLY A 137 -35.03 -4.03 -5.29
CA GLY A 137 -36.34 -4.68 -5.51
C GLY A 137 -36.73 -5.75 -4.47
N LYS A 138 -35.99 -5.88 -3.35
CA LYS A 138 -36.28 -6.78 -2.23
C LYS A 138 -36.48 -6.08 -0.88
N SER A 139 -36.25 -4.77 -0.80
CA SER A 139 -36.57 -3.96 0.39
C SER A 139 -36.54 -2.47 0.02
N ASP A 140 -37.61 -1.74 0.30
CA ASP A 140 -37.66 -0.26 0.22
C ASP A 140 -36.81 0.44 1.31
N GLU A 141 -35.86 -0.27 1.93
CA GLU A 141 -35.03 0.24 3.02
C GLU A 141 -33.89 1.09 2.45
N LYS A 142 -34.02 2.42 2.61
CA LYS A 142 -32.98 3.38 2.22
C LYS A 142 -31.72 3.17 3.04
N VAL A 143 -30.55 3.30 2.40
CA VAL A 143 -29.27 3.32 3.11
C VAL A 143 -29.22 4.56 4.00
N ASP A 144 -29.04 4.34 5.30
CA ASP A 144 -28.90 5.38 6.32
C ASP A 144 -27.65 5.17 7.19
N MET A 145 -27.39 6.10 8.12
CA MET A 145 -26.21 6.03 8.99
C MET A 145 -26.21 4.80 9.89
N ASN A 146 -27.37 4.33 10.34
CA ASN A 146 -27.47 3.13 11.18
C ASN A 146 -27.05 1.88 10.41
N SER A 147 -27.53 1.74 9.17
CA SER A 147 -27.17 0.63 8.28
C SER A 147 -25.68 0.59 7.97
N ILE A 148 -25.02 1.76 7.90
CA ILE A 148 -23.60 1.90 7.61
C ILE A 148 -22.75 1.60 8.86
N PHE A 149 -23.04 2.23 10.00
CA PHE A 149 -22.10 2.26 11.13
C PHE A 149 -22.45 1.33 12.31
N LEU A 150 -23.73 1.03 12.59
CA LEU A 150 -24.07 0.16 13.73
C LEU A 150 -23.41 -1.23 13.68
N PRO A 151 -23.20 -1.87 12.52
CA PRO A 151 -22.45 -3.12 12.47
C PRO A 151 -21.02 -3.02 13.02
N TYR A 152 -20.42 -1.83 13.01
CA TYR A 152 -19.04 -1.56 13.44
C TYR A 152 -18.95 -0.92 14.84
N LEU A 153 -20.08 -0.60 15.46
CA LEU A 153 -20.17 0.09 16.74
C LEU A 153 -20.73 -0.83 17.82
N ASN A 154 -20.53 -0.46 19.08
CA ASN A 154 -21.24 -1.03 20.22
C ASN A 154 -22.24 -0.03 20.80
N ARG A 155 -23.15 0.44 19.94
CA ARG A 155 -24.16 1.46 20.25
C ARG A 155 -25.54 1.01 19.76
N GLU A 156 -26.60 1.55 20.36
CA GLU A 156 -27.98 1.28 19.94
C GLU A 156 -28.40 2.09 18.71
N LYS A 157 -27.87 3.32 18.57
CA LYS A 157 -28.15 4.24 17.47
C LYS A 157 -26.89 5.04 17.10
N VAL A 158 -26.83 5.48 15.85
CA VAL A 158 -25.81 6.42 15.37
C VAL A 158 -26.30 7.85 15.60
N GLU A 159 -25.44 8.69 16.16
CA GLU A 159 -25.74 10.10 16.40
C GLU A 159 -25.02 10.96 15.36
N ILE A 160 -25.71 11.98 14.85
CA ILE A 160 -25.18 12.95 13.90
C ILE A 160 -25.15 14.30 14.60
N ASP A 161 -24.03 15.01 14.48
CA ASP A 161 -23.93 16.40 14.89
C ASP A 161 -24.58 17.30 13.82
N ASN A 162 -25.72 17.90 14.16
CA ASN A 162 -26.46 18.76 13.26
C ASN A 162 -25.78 20.11 13.00
N GLU A 163 -24.93 20.58 13.92
CA GLU A 163 -24.19 21.83 13.77
C GLU A 163 -23.03 21.64 12.79
N ILE A 164 -22.26 20.56 12.93
CA ILE A 164 -21.21 20.18 11.98
C ILE A 164 -21.83 19.88 10.61
N PHE A 165 -22.94 19.14 10.56
CA PHE A 165 -23.65 18.86 9.31
C PHE A 165 -24.08 20.15 8.60
N SER A 166 -24.73 21.07 9.33
CA SER A 166 -25.18 22.35 8.76
C SER A 166 -23.99 23.22 8.31
N SER A 167 -22.89 23.21 9.07
CA SER A 167 -21.66 23.91 8.72
C SER A 167 -21.04 23.37 7.43
N GLU A 168 -20.94 22.04 7.30
CA GLU A 168 -20.43 21.35 6.10
C GLU A 168 -21.28 21.65 4.86
N VAL A 169 -22.60 21.67 5.00
CA VAL A 169 -23.51 22.07 3.91
C VAL A 169 -23.28 23.53 3.51
N ALA A 170 -23.13 24.43 4.47
CA ALA A 170 -22.96 25.86 4.22
C ALA A 170 -21.59 26.23 3.62
N THR A 171 -20.52 25.54 4.02
CA THR A 171 -19.14 25.83 3.56
C THR A 171 -18.63 24.86 2.49
N GLY A 172 -19.41 23.84 2.15
CA GLY A 172 -19.08 22.72 1.26
C GLY A 172 -18.96 23.04 -0.23
N ASN A 173 -18.79 24.31 -0.64
CA ASN A 173 -18.73 24.75 -2.05
C ASN A 173 -17.83 23.86 -2.92
N ARG A 174 -16.66 23.47 -2.40
CA ARG A 174 -15.74 22.56 -3.10
C ARG A 174 -16.37 21.19 -3.35
N ASN A 175 -17.03 20.61 -2.36
CA ASN A 175 -17.70 19.32 -2.51
C ASN A 175 -18.89 19.44 -3.49
N TYR A 176 -19.62 20.56 -3.50
CA TYR A 176 -20.61 20.85 -4.54
C TYR A 176 -20.00 20.93 -5.94
N SER A 177 -18.86 21.60 -6.12
CA SER A 177 -18.16 21.63 -7.41
C SER A 177 -17.73 20.24 -7.86
N ILE A 178 -17.17 19.44 -6.96
CA ILE A 178 -16.80 18.04 -7.22
C ILE A 178 -18.02 17.23 -7.64
N ALA A 179 -19.12 17.31 -6.89
CA ALA A 179 -20.33 16.56 -7.18
C ALA A 179 -20.94 16.96 -8.53
N ASN A 180 -20.97 18.26 -8.87
CA ASN A 180 -21.43 18.72 -10.18
C ASN A 180 -20.53 18.22 -11.32
N LEU A 181 -19.20 18.19 -11.12
CA LEU A 181 -18.29 17.62 -12.10
C LEU A 181 -18.54 16.10 -12.29
N LEU A 182 -18.69 15.36 -11.19
CA LEU A 182 -19.05 13.93 -11.25
C LEU A 182 -20.41 13.71 -11.94
N LYS A 183 -21.39 14.62 -11.73
CA LYS A 183 -22.68 14.58 -12.41
C LYS A 183 -22.54 14.83 -13.91
N TYR A 184 -21.75 15.83 -14.30
CA TYR A 184 -21.45 16.14 -15.71
C TYR A 184 -20.84 14.93 -16.44
N HIS A 185 -19.92 14.22 -15.79
CA HIS A 185 -19.30 13.00 -16.32
C HIS A 185 -20.15 11.73 -16.14
N GLN A 186 -21.42 11.84 -15.72
CA GLN A 186 -22.34 10.70 -15.54
C GLN A 186 -21.85 9.65 -14.53
N ILE A 187 -21.02 10.07 -13.58
CA ILE A 187 -20.61 9.24 -12.44
C ILE A 187 -21.74 9.22 -11.39
N LEU A 188 -22.42 10.36 -11.18
CA LEU A 188 -23.59 10.44 -10.30
C LEU A 188 -24.90 10.20 -11.05
N ASP A 189 -25.59 9.11 -10.71
CA ASP A 189 -26.90 8.79 -11.29
C ASP A 189 -28.07 9.47 -10.53
N VAL A 190 -27.82 9.98 -9.32
CA VAL A 190 -28.76 10.72 -8.47
C VAL A 190 -28.56 12.25 -8.56
N PRO A 191 -29.49 13.07 -8.05
CA PRO A 191 -29.25 14.49 -7.81
C PRO A 191 -28.00 14.72 -6.94
N VAL A 192 -27.32 15.84 -7.16
CA VAL A 192 -26.09 16.20 -6.43
C VAL A 192 -26.36 16.31 -4.93
N GLU A 193 -27.51 16.86 -4.56
CA GLU A 193 -27.95 17.08 -3.19
C GLU A 193 -28.15 15.76 -2.43
N GLU A 194 -28.68 14.72 -3.10
CA GLU A 194 -28.88 13.41 -2.48
C GLU A 194 -27.53 12.72 -2.17
N ALA A 195 -26.58 12.79 -3.10
CA ALA A 195 -25.24 12.24 -2.88
C ALA A 195 -24.49 12.97 -1.76
N LEU A 196 -24.61 14.31 -1.73
CA LEU A 196 -23.94 15.15 -0.73
C LEU A 196 -24.59 15.05 0.65
N ASP A 197 -25.91 14.94 0.77
CA ASP A 197 -26.59 14.76 2.06
C ASP A 197 -26.08 13.49 2.76
N LEU A 198 -26.03 12.35 2.05
CA LEU A 198 -25.52 11.10 2.61
C LEU A 198 -24.03 11.24 3.02
N TYR A 199 -23.22 11.87 2.17
CA TYR A 199 -21.79 12.09 2.44
C TYR A 199 -21.57 12.98 3.68
N PHE A 200 -22.27 14.11 3.79
CA PHE A 200 -22.13 15.03 4.90
C PHE A 200 -22.65 14.45 6.22
N ARG A 201 -23.74 13.66 6.21
CA ARG A 201 -24.20 12.92 7.40
C ARG A 201 -23.17 11.91 7.88
N ALA A 202 -22.52 11.21 6.96
CA ALA A 202 -21.48 10.24 7.29
C ALA A 202 -20.27 10.93 7.92
N CYS A 203 -19.82 12.07 7.38
CA CYS A 203 -18.77 12.87 8.01
C CYS A 203 -19.18 13.40 9.39
N SER A 204 -20.45 13.76 9.57
CA SER A 204 -20.96 14.36 10.81
C SER A 204 -21.37 13.35 11.89
N THR A 205 -21.06 12.06 11.70
CA THR A 205 -21.34 11.01 12.68
C THR A 205 -20.44 11.15 13.91
N MET A 206 -21.03 11.10 15.10
CA MET A 206 -20.34 11.30 16.38
C MET A 206 -19.92 9.97 17.00
N ILE A 207 -18.63 9.86 17.30
CA ILE A 207 -18.01 8.70 17.93
C ILE A 207 -17.00 9.16 18.99
N ASP A 208 -16.61 8.26 19.87
CA ASP A 208 -15.44 8.47 20.73
C ASP A 208 -14.21 7.67 20.21
N THR A 209 -13.09 7.77 20.91
CA THR A 209 -11.84 7.10 20.48
C THR A 209 -11.95 5.58 20.61
N ARG A 210 -12.75 5.08 21.55
CA ARG A 210 -12.95 3.64 21.78
C ARG A 210 -13.84 3.03 20.69
N ASP A 211 -14.91 3.71 20.30
CA ASP A 211 -15.73 3.33 19.15
C ASP A 211 -14.86 3.20 17.90
N LEU A 212 -14.00 4.19 17.64
CA LEU A 212 -13.14 4.15 16.48
C LEU A 212 -12.16 2.96 16.52
N ALA A 213 -11.66 2.60 17.71
CA ALA A 213 -10.83 1.41 17.89
C ALA A 213 -11.61 0.12 17.62
N ILE A 214 -12.88 0.04 18.02
CA ILE A 214 -13.78 -1.10 17.73
C ILE A 214 -14.09 -1.19 16.24
N MET A 215 -14.34 -0.06 15.58
CA MET A 215 -14.57 -0.01 14.13
C MET A 215 -13.32 -0.51 13.38
N ALA A 216 -12.13 -0.09 13.80
CA ALA A 216 -10.87 -0.59 13.28
C ALA A 216 -10.66 -2.09 13.59
N ALA A 217 -11.02 -2.54 14.79
CA ALA A 217 -10.90 -3.94 15.20
C ALA A 217 -11.87 -4.86 14.44
N THR A 218 -13.01 -4.33 14.01
CA THR A 218 -13.95 -5.03 13.12
C THR A 218 -13.29 -5.32 11.77
N LEU A 219 -12.55 -4.36 11.21
CA LEU A 219 -11.77 -4.57 9.99
C LEU A 219 -10.57 -5.48 10.22
N ALA A 220 -9.91 -5.39 11.38
CA ALA A 220 -8.83 -6.30 11.78
C ALA A 220 -9.33 -7.74 11.88
N ASN A 221 -10.55 -7.94 12.38
CA ASN A 221 -11.19 -9.24 12.54
C ASN A 221 -11.98 -9.67 11.29
N TYR A 222 -11.49 -9.31 10.10
CA TYR A 222 -12.02 -9.77 8.83
C TYR A 222 -13.52 -9.48 8.63
N GLY A 223 -13.93 -8.29 9.07
CA GLY A 223 -15.31 -7.80 8.97
C GLY A 223 -16.25 -8.28 10.06
N VAL A 224 -15.75 -8.83 11.18
CA VAL A 224 -16.56 -9.27 12.33
C VAL A 224 -16.34 -8.37 13.52
N ASN A 225 -17.40 -7.76 14.04
CA ASN A 225 -17.28 -6.88 15.19
C ASN A 225 -16.99 -7.71 16.46
N PRO A 226 -15.83 -7.50 17.12
CA PRO A 226 -15.39 -8.39 18.19
C PRO A 226 -16.11 -8.17 19.53
N VAL A 227 -16.82 -7.04 19.72
CA VAL A 227 -17.49 -6.72 21.00
C VAL A 227 -18.99 -6.98 20.99
N LEU A 228 -19.60 -7.15 19.82
CA LEU A 228 -21.02 -7.48 19.70
C LEU A 228 -21.26 -8.96 20.04
N LYS A 229 -22.28 -9.23 20.87
CA LYS A 229 -22.68 -10.60 21.23
C LYS A 229 -22.95 -11.44 19.97
N GLY A 230 -22.31 -12.60 19.88
CA GLY A 230 -22.43 -13.51 18.74
C GLY A 230 -21.57 -13.16 17.53
N GLY A 231 -20.73 -12.11 17.58
CA GLY A 231 -19.79 -11.77 16.51
C GLY A 231 -20.50 -11.36 15.22
N LYS A 232 -21.26 -10.26 15.26
CA LYS A 232 -21.99 -9.74 14.10
C LYS A 232 -21.01 -9.42 12.97
N ARG A 233 -21.22 -10.04 11.81
CA ARG A 233 -20.45 -9.76 10.59
C ARG A 233 -20.97 -8.46 9.96
N ALA A 234 -20.12 -7.45 9.94
CA ALA A 234 -20.34 -6.18 9.27
C ALA A 234 -19.94 -6.23 7.78
N LEU A 235 -18.92 -7.02 7.44
CA LEU A 235 -18.37 -7.09 6.09
C LEU A 235 -17.90 -8.50 5.73
N LEU A 236 -18.04 -8.88 4.45
CA LEU A 236 -17.45 -10.12 3.94
C LEU A 236 -15.92 -10.00 3.89
N GLU A 237 -15.22 -11.08 4.24
CA GLU A 237 -13.75 -11.13 4.27
C GLU A 237 -13.12 -10.65 2.95
N LYS A 238 -13.66 -11.10 1.81
CA LYS A 238 -13.19 -10.66 0.48
C LYS A 238 -13.29 -9.14 0.28
N HIS A 239 -14.34 -8.49 0.77
CA HIS A 239 -14.51 -7.04 0.67
C HIS A 239 -13.66 -6.32 1.72
N ASN A 240 -13.45 -6.94 2.89
CA ASN A 240 -12.57 -6.40 3.92
C ASN A 240 -11.13 -6.26 3.44
N ALA A 241 -10.59 -7.27 2.78
CA ALA A 241 -9.24 -7.21 2.20
C ALA A 241 -9.12 -6.06 1.17
N LYS A 242 -10.15 -5.83 0.36
CA LYS A 242 -10.23 -4.70 -0.58
C LYS A 242 -10.24 -3.34 0.13
N VAL A 243 -11.02 -3.18 1.19
CA VAL A 243 -11.06 -1.95 2.00
C VAL A 243 -9.69 -1.67 2.61
N LEU A 244 -9.04 -2.67 3.20
CA LEU A 244 -7.70 -2.54 3.79
C LEU A 244 -6.63 -2.20 2.74
N ALA A 245 -6.71 -2.78 1.54
CA ALA A 245 -5.81 -2.44 0.44
C ALA A 245 -5.91 -0.95 0.08
N VAL A 246 -7.13 -0.43 -0.15
CA VAL A 246 -7.30 0.98 -0.50
C VAL A 246 -6.95 1.91 0.68
N MET A 247 -7.23 1.52 1.92
CA MET A 247 -6.79 2.28 3.10
C MET A 247 -5.27 2.38 3.17
N SER A 248 -4.54 1.33 2.80
CA SER A 248 -3.08 1.31 2.85
C SER A 248 -2.45 2.20 1.79
N THR A 249 -3.04 2.26 0.60
CA THR A 249 -2.47 3.02 -0.52
C THR A 249 -2.98 4.46 -0.58
N CYS A 250 -4.16 4.76 -0.02
CA CYS A 250 -4.84 6.05 -0.22
C CYS A 250 -5.37 6.69 1.08
N GLY A 251 -5.27 6.02 2.23
CA GLY A 251 -6.01 6.41 3.44
C GLY A 251 -5.50 7.67 4.15
N LEU A 252 -4.22 8.01 4.01
CA LEU A 252 -3.62 9.24 4.51
C LEU A 252 -3.24 10.19 3.36
N TYR A 253 -3.98 10.09 2.24
CA TYR A 253 -3.79 10.93 1.06
C TYR A 253 -2.37 10.79 0.49
N ASP A 254 -1.69 11.90 0.25
CA ASP A 254 -0.30 12.02 -0.23
C ASP A 254 0.75 11.78 0.88
N TYR A 255 0.35 11.15 1.99
CA TYR A 255 1.22 10.62 3.03
C TYR A 255 1.04 9.09 3.21
N SER A 256 0.22 8.44 2.37
CA SER A 256 -0.11 7.02 2.55
C SER A 256 1.11 6.12 2.34
N GLY A 257 1.96 6.44 1.35
CA GLY A 257 3.19 5.68 1.08
C GLY A 257 4.17 5.75 2.24
N GLU A 258 4.40 6.96 2.76
CA GLU A 258 5.28 7.23 3.89
C GLU A 258 4.73 6.64 5.19
N PHE A 259 3.42 6.72 5.40
CA PHE A 259 2.80 6.09 6.57
C PHE A 259 2.96 4.57 6.58
N VAL A 260 2.72 3.90 5.45
CA VAL A 260 2.95 2.45 5.33
C VAL A 260 4.44 2.12 5.47
N PHE A 261 5.32 2.97 4.96
CA PHE A 261 6.78 2.80 5.10
C PHE A 261 7.27 2.78 6.56
N PHE A 262 6.66 3.60 7.43
CA PHE A 262 7.05 3.66 8.84
C PHE A 262 6.26 2.72 9.76
N THR A 263 4.99 2.48 9.44
CA THR A 263 4.09 1.74 10.35
C THR A 263 3.74 0.35 9.84
N GLY A 264 3.66 0.17 8.52
CA GLY A 264 3.12 -1.01 7.88
C GLY A 264 1.62 -1.20 8.10
N LEU A 265 0.86 -0.18 8.45
CA LEU A 265 -0.56 -0.33 8.83
C LEU A 265 -1.50 0.32 7.80
N PRO A 266 -2.59 -0.37 7.38
CA PRO A 266 -3.75 0.29 6.79
C PRO A 266 -4.34 1.32 7.76
N ALA A 267 -4.56 2.54 7.31
CA ALA A 267 -5.08 3.60 8.17
C ALA A 267 -5.97 4.60 7.42
N LYS A 268 -6.71 5.43 8.18
CA LYS A 268 -7.48 6.56 7.64
C LYS A 268 -7.47 7.70 8.65
N SER A 269 -7.23 8.92 8.16
CA SER A 269 -7.30 10.16 8.94
C SER A 269 -8.56 10.99 8.65
N GLY A 270 -8.96 11.80 9.61
CA GLY A 270 -10.01 12.80 9.51
C GLY A 270 -9.53 14.15 10.04
N VAL A 271 -10.03 15.23 9.44
CA VAL A 271 -9.63 16.61 9.77
C VAL A 271 -10.06 17.06 11.18
N SER A 272 -10.96 16.32 11.82
CA SER A 272 -11.27 16.48 13.25
C SER A 272 -10.09 16.11 14.15
N GLY A 273 -9.05 15.48 13.61
CA GLY A 273 -7.89 15.01 14.36
C GLY A 273 -7.98 13.53 14.74
N CYS A 274 -9.02 12.81 14.30
CA CYS A 274 -9.10 11.37 14.48
C CYS A 274 -8.31 10.60 13.43
N VAL A 275 -7.64 9.52 13.86
CA VAL A 275 -6.94 8.59 12.98
C VAL A 275 -7.23 7.17 13.46
N MET A 276 -7.57 6.28 12.53
CA MET A 276 -7.67 4.85 12.78
C MET A 276 -6.58 4.10 12.02
N ALA A 277 -6.04 3.04 12.63
CA ALA A 277 -5.13 2.09 12.01
C ALA A 277 -5.57 0.66 12.32
N VAL A 278 -5.36 -0.25 11.38
CA VAL A 278 -5.78 -1.64 11.47
C VAL A 278 -4.55 -2.54 11.52
N VAL A 279 -4.49 -3.45 12.48
CA VAL A 279 -3.51 -4.55 12.52
C VAL A 279 -4.26 -5.84 12.18
N PRO A 280 -4.23 -6.30 10.91
CA PRO A 280 -5.00 -7.46 10.47
C PRO A 280 -4.79 -8.68 11.36
N GLY A 281 -5.89 -9.28 11.82
CA GLY A 281 -5.89 -10.44 12.70
C GLY A 281 -5.51 -10.19 14.17
N VAL A 282 -5.20 -8.94 14.56
CA VAL A 282 -4.71 -8.64 15.92
C VAL A 282 -5.57 -7.60 16.64
N MET A 283 -5.69 -6.38 16.10
CA MET A 283 -6.38 -5.28 16.78
C MET A 283 -6.67 -4.08 15.87
N GLY A 284 -7.62 -3.26 16.28
CA GLY A 284 -7.78 -1.89 15.81
C GLY A 284 -7.13 -0.89 16.76
N ILE A 285 -6.55 0.17 16.21
CA ILE A 285 -5.95 1.28 16.95
C ILE A 285 -6.66 2.56 16.52
N ALA A 286 -7.01 3.41 17.47
CA ALA A 286 -7.58 4.72 17.21
C ALA A 286 -6.92 5.79 18.08
N LEU A 287 -6.75 6.96 17.49
CA LEU A 287 -6.22 8.13 18.17
C LEU A 287 -7.07 9.34 17.83
N TYR A 288 -7.16 10.27 18.77
CA TYR A 288 -7.82 11.55 18.57
C TYR A 288 -6.96 12.66 19.14
N SER A 289 -6.65 13.66 18.31
CA SER A 289 -6.00 14.90 18.71
C SER A 289 -6.26 15.98 17.66
N PRO A 290 -6.94 17.10 17.99
CA PRO A 290 -7.42 18.09 17.01
C PRO A 290 -6.34 18.76 16.16
N ARG A 291 -5.11 18.89 16.68
CA ARG A 291 -4.00 19.53 15.95
C ARG A 291 -3.58 18.69 14.74
N ILE A 292 -3.81 19.23 13.55
CA ILE A 292 -3.46 18.61 12.27
C ILE A 292 -2.28 19.34 11.59
N ASP A 293 -1.59 18.62 10.72
CA ASP A 293 -0.59 19.15 9.80
C ASP A 293 -1.24 19.85 8.58
N SER A 294 -0.41 20.31 7.63
CA SER A 294 -0.88 20.92 6.37
C SER A 294 -1.62 19.94 5.45
N LYS A 295 -1.49 18.63 5.67
CA LYS A 295 -2.14 17.56 4.90
C LYS A 295 -3.44 17.08 5.55
N GLY A 296 -3.83 17.64 6.70
CA GLY A 296 -5.06 17.29 7.40
C GLY A 296 -4.95 16.06 8.31
N ASN A 297 -3.74 15.65 8.69
CA ASN A 297 -3.48 14.50 9.55
C ASN A 297 -3.11 14.94 10.96
N SER A 298 -3.62 14.26 11.98
CA SER A 298 -3.29 14.57 13.38
C SER A 298 -1.82 14.33 13.68
N ILE A 299 -1.10 15.37 14.10
CA ILE A 299 0.36 15.30 14.33
C ILE A 299 0.69 14.30 15.44
N ARG A 300 -0.05 14.34 16.56
CA ARG A 300 0.16 13.38 17.65
C ARG A 300 -0.07 11.94 17.19
N ALA A 301 -1.05 11.71 16.31
CA ALA A 301 -1.30 10.39 15.76
C ALA A 301 -0.17 9.93 14.82
N LEU A 302 0.37 10.83 14.00
CA LEU A 302 1.52 10.55 13.13
C LEU A 302 2.79 10.23 13.91
N CYS A 303 2.96 10.73 15.14
CA CYS A 303 4.07 10.33 16.02
C CYS A 303 3.78 9.02 16.77
N ALA A 304 2.57 8.87 17.29
CA ALA A 304 2.17 7.77 18.14
C ALA A 304 2.06 6.43 17.40
N LEU A 305 1.57 6.41 16.16
CA LEU A 305 1.38 5.16 15.40
C LEU A 305 2.71 4.47 15.03
N PRO A 306 3.75 5.16 14.54
CA PRO A 306 5.08 4.58 14.38
C PRO A 306 5.65 4.04 15.70
N TYR A 307 5.52 4.79 16.80
CA TYR A 307 5.96 4.35 18.12
C TYR A 307 5.28 3.05 18.57
N LEU A 308 3.96 2.96 18.41
CA LEU A 308 3.18 1.75 18.74
C LEU A 308 3.56 0.58 17.83
N SER A 309 3.71 0.82 16.51
CA SER A 309 4.08 -0.21 15.55
C SER A 309 5.46 -0.80 15.86
N GLU A 310 6.44 0.04 16.17
CA GLU A 310 7.79 -0.40 16.56
C GLU A 310 7.79 -1.13 17.90
N LYS A 311 7.19 -0.54 18.95
CA LYS A 311 7.21 -1.10 20.31
C LYS A 311 6.49 -2.45 20.43
N LEU A 312 5.49 -2.68 19.56
CA LEU A 312 4.68 -3.90 19.54
C LEU A 312 4.97 -4.82 18.34
N ASN A 313 5.87 -4.44 17.43
CA ASN A 313 6.19 -5.15 16.18
C ASN A 313 4.93 -5.45 15.33
N LEU A 314 4.17 -4.40 14.97
CA LEU A 314 2.86 -4.51 14.30
C LEU A 314 2.92 -4.40 12.78
N HIS A 315 4.09 -4.10 12.23
CA HIS A 315 4.28 -3.88 10.81
C HIS A 315 3.85 -5.11 9.99
N VAL A 316 2.91 -4.97 9.03
CA VAL A 316 2.36 -6.15 8.31
C VAL A 316 3.39 -6.87 7.44
N PHE A 317 4.41 -6.15 6.96
CA PHE A 317 5.56 -6.74 6.27
C PHE A 317 6.68 -7.23 7.20
N HIS A 318 6.44 -7.28 8.52
CA HIS A 318 7.34 -7.96 9.44
C HIS A 318 7.28 -9.47 9.14
N PRO A 319 8.41 -10.14 8.89
CA PRO A 319 8.45 -11.58 8.76
C PRO A 319 7.97 -12.17 10.08
N GLN A 320 6.98 -13.07 10.08
CA GLN A 320 6.48 -13.71 11.31
C GLN A 320 7.51 -14.73 11.86
N THR A 321 8.76 -14.31 12.10
CA THR A 321 9.89 -15.18 12.42
C THR A 321 10.15 -15.36 13.91
N ASN A 322 9.28 -14.87 14.80
CA ASN A 322 9.42 -15.09 16.23
C ASN A 322 8.37 -16.04 16.81
N ARG A 323 8.87 -17.13 17.41
CA ARG A 323 8.16 -18.15 18.21
C ARG A 323 7.35 -17.60 19.40
N ASP A 324 7.34 -16.29 19.60
CA ASP A 324 6.81 -15.58 20.77
C ASP A 324 5.68 -14.58 20.45
N GLN A 325 5.34 -14.35 19.17
CA GLN A 325 4.10 -13.67 18.78
C GLN A 325 2.97 -14.71 18.62
N PRO A 326 1.68 -14.32 18.77
CA PRO A 326 0.57 -15.25 18.60
C PRO A 326 0.71 -15.94 17.25
N THR A 327 0.98 -17.23 17.33
CA THR A 327 1.32 -18.09 16.21
C THR A 327 0.17 -18.06 15.20
N VAL A 328 0.33 -17.35 14.10
CA VAL A 328 -0.11 -17.93 12.84
C VAL A 328 0.90 -19.04 12.58
N LYS A 329 0.46 -20.30 12.73
CA LYS A 329 1.31 -21.44 12.34
C LYS A 329 1.79 -21.20 10.90
N LYS A 330 3.08 -21.45 10.63
CA LYS A 330 3.60 -21.65 9.28
C LYS A 330 2.70 -22.69 8.60
N GLY A 331 1.82 -22.24 7.73
CA GLY A 331 0.63 -22.98 7.37
C GLY A 331 -0.11 -22.27 6.25
N GLY A 332 0.48 -22.35 5.06
CA GLY A 332 -0.28 -22.38 3.83
C GLY A 332 0.46 -23.38 2.96
N THR A 333 -0.23 -24.38 2.43
CA THR A 333 0.35 -25.27 1.43
C THR A 333 0.84 -24.42 0.27
N MET A 334 2.13 -24.51 -0.06
CA MET A 334 2.67 -23.96 -1.30
C MET A 334 1.82 -24.44 -2.48
N PRO A 335 1.60 -23.59 -3.51
CA PRO A 335 1.01 -24.07 -4.75
C PRO A 335 1.80 -25.25 -5.29
N SER A 336 1.10 -26.31 -5.65
CA SER A 336 1.67 -27.45 -6.34
C SER A 336 2.14 -27.07 -7.74
N GLN A 337 3.04 -27.87 -8.31
CA GLN A 337 3.47 -27.69 -9.69
C GLN A 337 2.29 -27.72 -10.67
N GLY A 338 1.32 -28.62 -10.45
CA GLY A 338 0.11 -28.71 -11.29
C GLY A 338 -0.77 -27.46 -11.23
N GLU A 339 -0.88 -26.81 -10.07
CA GLU A 339 -1.58 -25.51 -9.96
C GLU A 339 -0.85 -24.41 -10.73
N LEU A 340 0.49 -24.36 -10.67
CA LEU A 340 1.27 -23.40 -11.47
C LEU A 340 1.10 -23.66 -12.97
N GLU A 341 1.17 -24.92 -13.40
CA GLU A 341 0.96 -25.31 -14.80
C GLU A 341 -0.44 -24.95 -15.30
N ASP A 342 -1.48 -25.14 -14.49
CA ASP A 342 -2.85 -24.71 -14.79
C ASP A 342 -2.95 -23.19 -14.94
N ILE A 343 -2.39 -22.41 -14.02
CA ILE A 343 -2.35 -20.94 -14.14
C ILE A 343 -1.63 -20.52 -15.43
N LEU A 344 -0.45 -21.09 -15.70
CA LEU A 344 0.33 -20.80 -16.91
C LEU A 344 -0.48 -21.10 -18.18
N SER A 345 -1.21 -22.22 -18.20
CA SER A 345 -2.05 -22.60 -19.34
C SER A 345 -3.18 -21.59 -19.61
N ARG A 346 -3.79 -21.03 -18.55
CA ARG A 346 -4.89 -20.06 -18.66
C ARG A 346 -4.43 -18.70 -19.15
N VAL A 347 -3.22 -18.28 -18.80
CA VAL A 347 -2.69 -16.95 -19.21
C VAL A 347 -1.99 -16.98 -20.57
N LYS A 348 -1.53 -18.15 -21.05
CA LYS A 348 -0.89 -18.28 -22.38
C LYS A 348 -1.73 -17.73 -23.52
N GLY A 349 -3.06 -17.86 -23.45
CA GLY A 349 -4.00 -17.37 -24.48
C GLY A 349 -4.34 -15.88 -24.44
N LEU A 350 -3.74 -15.10 -23.54
CA LEU A 350 -3.92 -13.64 -23.51
C LEU A 350 -3.06 -13.01 -24.60
N ASP A 351 -3.64 -12.85 -25.79
CA ASP A 351 -3.04 -12.18 -26.94
C ASP A 351 -3.76 -10.86 -27.21
N SER A 352 -3.37 -9.78 -26.53
CA SER A 352 -3.79 -8.45 -26.92
C SER A 352 -2.81 -7.36 -26.47
N GLN A 353 -2.30 -6.62 -27.46
CA GLN A 353 -1.64 -5.30 -27.33
C GLN A 353 -0.31 -5.24 -26.57
N TYR A 354 0.64 -6.11 -26.92
CA TYR A 354 2.02 -5.93 -26.47
C TYR A 354 2.63 -4.66 -27.06
N GLN A 355 3.32 -3.89 -26.21
CA GLN A 355 4.16 -2.78 -26.67
C GLN A 355 5.55 -3.32 -27.05
N ASP A 356 6.05 -2.86 -28.20
CA ASP A 356 7.44 -3.08 -28.56
C ASP A 356 8.35 -2.28 -27.62
N ASN A 357 9.38 -2.93 -27.10
CA ASN A 357 10.42 -2.29 -26.30
C ASN A 357 11.80 -2.54 -26.93
N TYR A 358 12.79 -1.72 -26.53
CA TYR A 358 14.15 -1.77 -27.08
C TYR A 358 14.92 -3.07 -26.72
N LEU A 359 14.39 -3.90 -25.81
CA LEU A 359 15.01 -5.18 -25.43
C LEU A 359 14.63 -6.32 -26.37
N LYS A 360 13.56 -6.16 -27.17
CA LYS A 360 13.05 -7.19 -28.10
C LYS A 360 14.12 -7.75 -29.03
N GLU A 361 15.09 -6.92 -29.44
CA GLU A 361 16.20 -7.32 -30.33
C GLU A 361 17.29 -8.14 -29.62
N ALA A 362 17.53 -7.91 -28.34
CA ALA A 362 18.55 -8.63 -27.56
C ALA A 362 18.08 -10.03 -27.14
N ASP A 363 16.80 -10.13 -26.83
CA ASP A 363 16.27 -11.23 -26.05
C ASP A 363 15.66 -12.36 -26.89
N GLY A 364 15.46 -12.14 -28.20
CA GLY A 364 14.99 -13.15 -29.16
C GLY A 364 13.69 -13.84 -28.72
N GLN A 365 12.84 -13.11 -28.01
CA GLN A 365 11.79 -13.71 -27.19
C GLN A 365 10.55 -14.07 -27.99
N ASP A 366 10.15 -15.34 -27.85
CA ASP A 366 8.79 -15.76 -28.13
C ASP A 366 7.86 -14.93 -27.24
N PRO A 367 7.01 -14.05 -27.81
CA PRO A 367 6.08 -13.24 -27.03
C PRO A 367 5.09 -14.12 -26.26
N ASN A 368 4.97 -15.42 -26.60
CA ASN A 368 4.15 -16.42 -25.91
C ASN A 368 4.84 -17.14 -24.74
N PHE A 369 6.11 -16.82 -24.50
CA PHE A 369 6.86 -17.39 -23.39
C PHE A 369 6.25 -17.01 -22.04
N ILE A 370 6.15 -17.99 -21.15
CA ILE A 370 5.89 -17.78 -19.73
C ILE A 370 6.54 -18.88 -18.90
N SER A 371 7.23 -18.49 -17.83
CA SER A 371 7.64 -19.41 -16.75
C SER A 371 7.42 -18.78 -15.39
N ALA A 372 7.32 -19.60 -14.36
CA ALA A 372 7.16 -19.16 -12.99
C ALA A 372 7.93 -20.05 -12.02
N CYS A 373 8.35 -19.47 -10.90
CA CYS A 373 8.94 -20.19 -9.78
C CYS A 373 8.44 -19.59 -8.45
N ILE A 374 8.13 -20.44 -7.48
CA ILE A 374 7.84 -20.08 -6.10
C ILE A 374 8.88 -20.76 -5.21
N TYR A 375 9.46 -19.98 -4.30
CA TYR A 375 10.48 -20.45 -3.35
C TYR A 375 10.03 -20.11 -1.93
N SER A 376 9.88 -21.10 -1.07
CA SER A 376 9.36 -20.93 0.29
C SER A 376 10.44 -20.46 1.27
N VAL A 377 10.01 -19.86 2.38
CA VAL A 377 10.92 -19.52 3.49
C VAL A 377 11.47 -20.74 4.21
N ASP A 378 10.95 -21.94 3.92
CA ASP A 378 11.40 -23.22 4.46
C ASP A 378 12.32 -23.98 3.47
N GLY A 379 12.64 -23.38 2.31
CA GLY A 379 13.58 -23.94 1.33
C GLY A 379 12.95 -24.86 0.27
N GLU A 380 11.62 -24.92 0.18
CA GLU A 380 10.91 -25.65 -0.86
C GLU A 380 10.80 -24.82 -2.15
N GLU A 381 10.97 -25.46 -3.30
CA GLU A 381 10.89 -24.81 -4.60
C GLU A 381 9.89 -25.52 -5.51
N VAL A 382 9.03 -24.74 -6.18
CA VAL A 382 8.08 -25.22 -7.18
C VAL A 382 8.16 -24.33 -8.41
N SER A 383 8.36 -24.92 -9.58
CA SER A 383 8.49 -24.18 -10.84
C SER A 383 7.62 -24.76 -11.95
N ALA A 384 7.20 -23.93 -12.90
CA ALA A 384 6.48 -24.35 -14.10
C ALA A 384 6.97 -23.56 -15.33
N GLY A 385 6.95 -24.20 -16.50
CA GLY A 385 7.59 -23.68 -17.71
C GLY A 385 9.13 -23.77 -17.65
N ASP A 386 9.83 -23.09 -18.55
CA ASP A 386 11.30 -23.00 -18.52
C ASP A 386 11.74 -21.92 -17.51
N ALA A 387 11.79 -22.30 -16.23
CA ALA A 387 12.19 -21.41 -15.15
C ALA A 387 13.71 -21.10 -15.13
N ASP A 388 14.49 -21.79 -15.96
CA ASP A 388 15.94 -21.65 -16.08
C ASP A 388 16.33 -20.68 -17.21
N LYS A 389 15.37 -20.30 -18.07
CA LYS A 389 15.54 -19.24 -19.07
C LYS A 389 16.08 -17.97 -18.42
N VAL A 390 17.26 -17.56 -18.86
CA VAL A 390 17.94 -16.34 -18.41
C VAL A 390 17.38 -15.12 -19.12
N PHE A 391 17.22 -14.04 -18.38
CA PHE A 391 16.81 -12.72 -18.82
C PHE A 391 17.49 -11.62 -17.98
N SER A 392 17.48 -10.39 -18.47
CA SER A 392 17.93 -9.23 -17.69
C SER A 392 16.91 -8.85 -16.61
N ILE A 393 17.33 -8.70 -15.35
CA ILE A 393 16.44 -8.37 -14.23
C ILE A 393 15.83 -6.96 -14.32
N GLN A 394 16.46 -6.06 -15.09
CA GLN A 394 16.01 -4.69 -15.32
C GLN A 394 15.71 -3.95 -14.00
N ALA A 395 14.73 -3.04 -13.98
CA ALA A 395 14.26 -2.35 -12.77
C ALA A 395 13.76 -3.30 -11.65
N GLY A 396 13.65 -4.61 -11.91
CA GLY A 396 13.40 -5.62 -10.90
C GLY A 396 14.46 -5.64 -9.78
N ILE A 397 15.68 -5.15 -10.04
CA ILE A 397 16.74 -5.05 -9.03
C ILE A 397 16.59 -3.87 -8.07
N ASN A 398 15.81 -2.84 -8.43
CA ASN A 398 15.75 -1.57 -7.68
C ASN A 398 15.40 -1.75 -6.19
N PRO A 399 14.51 -2.68 -5.76
CA PRO A 399 14.30 -2.96 -4.35
C PRO A 399 15.58 -3.38 -3.61
N ILE A 400 16.41 -4.23 -4.21
CA ILE A 400 17.69 -4.67 -3.61
C ILE A 400 18.69 -3.50 -3.53
N VAL A 401 18.75 -2.68 -4.58
CA VAL A 401 19.58 -1.46 -4.60
C VAL A 401 19.17 -0.51 -3.46
N PHE A 402 17.87 -0.31 -3.28
CA PHE A 402 17.32 0.49 -2.18
C PHE A 402 17.68 -0.10 -0.82
N GLY A 403 17.48 -1.41 -0.63
CA GLY A 403 17.85 -2.11 0.60
C GLY A 403 19.34 -1.98 0.91
N TYR A 404 20.20 -2.16 -0.09
CA TYR A 404 21.64 -1.99 0.05
C TYR A 404 22.02 -0.54 0.40
N GLY A 405 21.37 0.44 -0.22
CA GLY A 405 21.52 1.86 0.14
C GLY A 405 21.17 2.16 1.59
N LEU A 406 20.07 1.58 2.10
CA LEU A 406 19.67 1.69 3.50
C LEU A 406 20.70 1.06 4.46
N GLU A 407 21.23 -0.13 4.13
CA GLU A 407 22.27 -0.78 4.95
C GLU A 407 23.58 0.00 4.96
N ALA A 408 24.01 0.50 3.80
CA ALA A 408 25.32 1.12 3.62
C ALA A 408 25.37 2.58 4.11
N ARG A 409 24.24 3.31 4.06
CA ARG A 409 24.20 4.76 4.33
C ARG A 409 23.26 5.15 5.47
N GLY A 410 22.34 4.28 5.85
CA GLY A 410 21.31 4.56 6.84
C GLY A 410 20.12 5.35 6.28
N LEU A 411 18.99 5.27 6.98
CA LEU A 411 17.71 5.85 6.55
C LEU A 411 17.81 7.34 6.24
N GLY A 412 18.37 8.15 7.16
CA GLY A 412 18.41 9.61 7.00
C GLY A 412 19.11 10.04 5.70
N LYS A 413 20.23 9.42 5.37
CA LYS A 413 20.99 9.73 4.14
C LYS A 413 20.29 9.30 2.86
N VAL A 414 19.49 8.23 2.91
CA VAL A 414 18.69 7.80 1.76
C VAL A 414 17.49 8.74 1.57
N MET A 415 16.79 9.10 2.65
CA MET A 415 15.63 10.00 2.60
C MET A 415 15.99 11.44 2.21
N GLU A 416 17.24 11.88 2.41
CA GLU A 416 17.77 13.13 1.83
C GLU A 416 17.78 13.12 0.28
N LYS A 417 17.69 11.95 -0.35
CA LYS A 417 17.87 11.77 -1.80
C LYS A 417 16.63 11.29 -2.53
N VAL A 418 15.71 10.63 -1.85
CA VAL A 418 14.52 10.03 -2.45
C VAL A 418 13.42 9.87 -1.42
N GLY A 419 12.17 10.10 -1.83
CA GLY A 419 10.99 9.84 -1.00
C GLY A 419 10.55 8.38 -1.01
N VAL A 420 9.31 8.13 -0.58
CA VAL A 420 8.69 6.78 -0.54
C VAL A 420 7.22 6.79 -0.99
N GLU A 421 6.78 7.87 -1.63
CA GLU A 421 5.41 8.03 -2.12
C GLU A 421 5.26 7.52 -3.56
N PRO A 422 4.09 7.00 -3.96
CA PRO A 422 3.79 6.75 -5.36
C PRO A 422 3.76 8.07 -6.14
N SER A 423 4.21 8.05 -7.39
CA SER A 423 4.22 9.24 -8.26
C SER A 423 2.86 9.61 -8.83
N GLY A 424 1.86 8.71 -8.74
CA GLY A 424 0.49 8.91 -9.23
C GLY A 424 0.38 9.19 -10.74
N ASN A 425 1.40 8.86 -11.53
CA ASN A 425 1.50 9.24 -12.94
C ASN A 425 2.19 8.13 -13.76
N LEU A 426 2.06 8.25 -15.09
CA LEU A 426 2.66 7.32 -16.05
C LEU A 426 4.12 7.03 -15.73
N PHE A 427 4.51 5.75 -15.82
CA PHE A 427 5.85 5.28 -15.45
C PHE A 427 7.00 6.01 -16.19
N ASN A 428 6.72 6.52 -17.39
CA ASN A 428 7.68 7.24 -18.22
C ASN A 428 7.82 8.73 -17.87
N ALA A 429 6.95 9.29 -17.04
CA ALA A 429 7.06 10.68 -16.60
C ALA A 429 8.33 10.89 -15.76
N ILE A 430 9.02 12.02 -15.97
CA ILE A 430 10.15 12.43 -15.13
C ILE A 430 9.59 13.38 -14.08
N LEU A 431 9.39 12.87 -12.87
CA LEU A 431 8.68 13.57 -11.81
C LEU A 431 9.50 13.63 -10.53
N PHE A 432 9.39 14.78 -9.87
CA PHE A 432 10.01 15.08 -8.58
C PHE A 432 8.94 15.63 -7.64
N GLN A 433 9.14 15.43 -6.35
CA GLN A 433 8.27 15.99 -5.33
C GLN A 433 8.37 17.53 -5.37
N PRO A 434 7.25 18.27 -5.46
CA PRO A 434 7.28 19.72 -5.61
C PRO A 434 7.99 20.46 -4.47
N ASP A 435 7.86 19.96 -3.24
CA ASP A 435 8.34 20.66 -2.05
C ASP A 435 9.84 20.42 -1.78
N THR A 436 10.35 19.26 -2.18
CA THR A 436 11.70 18.78 -1.82
C THR A 436 12.61 18.63 -3.04
N ASN A 437 12.06 18.62 -4.26
CA ASN A 437 12.75 18.36 -5.52
C ASN A 437 13.52 17.02 -5.60
N ILE A 438 13.24 16.08 -4.69
CA ILE A 438 13.76 14.71 -4.75
C ILE A 438 12.78 13.80 -5.54
N PRO A 439 13.24 12.68 -6.09
CA PRO A 439 12.35 11.69 -6.71
C PRO A 439 11.33 11.13 -5.72
N TYR A 440 10.16 10.75 -6.22
CA TYR A 440 9.04 10.27 -5.40
C TYR A 440 9.35 9.00 -4.59
N ASN A 441 10.04 8.03 -5.19
CA ASN A 441 10.35 6.74 -4.56
C ASN A 441 11.57 6.07 -5.23
N PRO A 442 12.27 5.16 -4.52
CA PRO A 442 13.48 4.50 -5.01
C PRO A 442 13.25 3.46 -6.11
N LEU A 443 12.00 3.09 -6.39
CA LEU A 443 11.68 2.07 -7.40
C LEU A 443 11.50 2.65 -8.80
N SER A 444 11.31 3.97 -8.91
CA SER A 444 11.41 4.74 -10.14
C SER A 444 12.87 4.87 -10.62
N ASN A 445 13.08 5.09 -11.92
CA ASN A 445 14.43 5.31 -12.47
C ASN A 445 15.16 6.46 -11.78
N ALA A 446 14.47 7.59 -11.56
CA ALA A 446 15.06 8.76 -10.89
C ALA A 446 15.46 8.45 -9.45
N GLY A 447 14.63 7.72 -8.71
CA GLY A 447 14.94 7.30 -7.35
C GLY A 447 16.09 6.30 -7.30
N ALA A 448 16.11 5.30 -8.18
CA ALA A 448 17.19 4.33 -8.26
C ALA A 448 18.55 5.02 -8.57
N ILE A 449 18.59 5.92 -9.56
CA ILE A 449 19.80 6.71 -9.87
C ILE A 449 20.22 7.60 -8.69
N ALA A 450 19.26 8.17 -7.95
CA ALA A 450 19.54 8.95 -6.74
C ALA A 450 20.16 8.07 -5.63
N VAL A 451 19.66 6.85 -5.42
CA VAL A 451 20.25 5.88 -4.49
C VAL A 451 21.65 5.44 -4.96
N ASP A 452 21.83 5.15 -6.24
CA ASP A 452 23.12 4.78 -6.85
C ASP A 452 24.20 5.84 -6.61
N SER A 453 23.79 7.11 -6.57
CA SER A 453 24.69 8.24 -6.34
C SER A 453 25.34 8.23 -4.95
N ILE A 454 24.68 7.63 -3.95
CA ILE A 454 25.14 7.58 -2.56
C ILE A 454 25.76 6.25 -2.15
N LEU A 455 25.76 5.24 -3.03
CA LEU A 455 26.43 3.96 -2.75
C LEU A 455 27.95 4.14 -2.56
N PRO A 456 28.56 3.39 -1.63
CA PRO A 456 29.98 3.54 -1.29
C PRO A 456 30.88 3.05 -2.43
N GLY A 457 31.97 3.79 -2.69
CA GLY A 457 32.95 3.47 -3.74
C GLY A 457 33.32 4.70 -4.59
N ALA A 458 34.58 4.80 -4.99
CA ALA A 458 35.08 5.94 -5.77
C ALA A 458 34.76 5.82 -7.27
N SER A 459 34.81 4.59 -7.81
CA SER A 459 34.47 4.27 -9.20
C SER A 459 33.16 3.48 -9.33
N THR A 460 32.60 3.41 -10.54
CA THR A 460 31.42 2.59 -10.84
C THR A 460 31.63 1.12 -10.46
N SER A 461 32.79 0.53 -10.79
CA SER A 461 33.07 -0.87 -10.45
C SER A 461 33.15 -1.10 -8.95
N GLN A 462 33.77 -0.19 -8.19
CA GLN A 462 33.85 -0.30 -6.73
C GLN A 462 32.48 -0.21 -6.04
N ARG A 463 31.51 0.46 -6.66
CA ARG A 463 30.12 0.50 -6.18
C ARG A 463 29.33 -0.75 -6.58
N PHE A 464 29.60 -1.26 -7.79
CA PHE A 464 28.85 -2.37 -8.38
C PHE A 464 29.22 -3.73 -7.80
N GLU A 465 30.50 -4.02 -7.58
CA GLU A 465 30.94 -5.35 -7.12
C GLU A 465 30.30 -5.78 -5.79
N PRO A 466 30.20 -4.94 -4.75
CA PRO A 466 29.50 -5.31 -3.52
C PRO A 466 28.00 -5.59 -3.72
N LEU A 467 27.35 -4.85 -4.61
CA LEU A 467 25.94 -5.07 -4.95
C LEU A 467 25.77 -6.42 -5.66
N LEU A 468 26.61 -6.72 -6.66
CA LEU A 468 26.57 -8.00 -7.36
C LEU A 468 26.89 -9.18 -6.43
N ALA A 469 27.86 -9.01 -5.53
CA ALA A 469 28.17 -10.00 -4.51
C ALA A 469 26.98 -10.26 -3.56
N LEU A 470 26.27 -9.20 -3.14
CA LEU A 470 25.04 -9.35 -2.37
C LEU A 470 23.98 -10.17 -3.12
N VAL A 471 23.75 -9.87 -4.41
CA VAL A 471 22.80 -10.61 -5.25
C VAL A 471 23.19 -12.09 -5.37
N ARG A 472 24.46 -12.37 -5.67
CA ARG A 472 25.01 -13.73 -5.75
C ARG A 472 24.83 -14.51 -4.45
N ASN A 473 25.07 -13.86 -3.32
CA ASN A 473 24.94 -14.47 -2.01
C ASN A 473 23.47 -14.74 -1.63
N ILE A 474 22.57 -13.78 -1.89
CA ILE A 474 21.12 -13.96 -1.68
C ILE A 474 20.57 -15.14 -2.49
N CYS A 475 21.01 -15.27 -3.75
CA CYS A 475 20.60 -16.35 -4.64
C CYS A 475 21.39 -17.66 -4.40
N ALA A 476 22.43 -17.62 -3.56
CA ALA A 476 23.54 -18.57 -3.49
C ALA A 476 23.96 -19.15 -4.85
N ASP A 477 24.20 -18.25 -5.80
CA ASP A 477 24.65 -18.57 -7.15
C ASP A 477 25.72 -17.54 -7.58
N GLN A 478 26.96 -18.00 -7.70
CA GLN A 478 28.10 -17.15 -8.06
C GLN A 478 28.24 -16.95 -9.58
N THR A 479 27.44 -17.66 -10.38
CA THR A 479 27.45 -17.56 -11.85
C THR A 479 26.68 -16.35 -12.38
N ILE A 480 25.85 -15.71 -11.54
CA ILE A 480 25.12 -14.49 -11.89
C ILE A 480 26.11 -13.41 -12.36
N GLU A 481 25.91 -12.91 -13.56
CA GLU A 481 26.77 -11.93 -14.22
C GLU A 481 25.96 -10.84 -14.95
N VAL A 482 26.66 -9.88 -15.53
CA VAL A 482 26.03 -8.81 -16.32
C VAL A 482 25.97 -9.24 -17.78
N ASP A 483 24.77 -9.21 -18.35
CA ASP A 483 24.58 -9.36 -19.80
C ASP A 483 25.19 -8.15 -20.53
N GLN A 484 26.28 -8.39 -21.26
CA GLN A 484 27.01 -7.33 -21.96
C GLN A 484 26.24 -6.78 -23.17
N ALA A 485 25.40 -7.60 -23.81
CA ALA A 485 24.58 -7.17 -24.94
C ALA A 485 23.48 -6.22 -24.45
N VAL A 486 22.79 -6.60 -23.37
CA VAL A 486 21.79 -5.73 -22.74
C VAL A 486 22.43 -4.46 -22.19
N LEU A 487 23.60 -4.54 -21.56
CA LEU A 487 24.33 -3.35 -21.08
C LEU A 487 24.68 -2.38 -22.22
N ALA A 488 25.07 -2.90 -23.39
CA ALA A 488 25.34 -2.07 -24.56
C ALA A 488 24.07 -1.38 -25.06
N LEU A 489 22.94 -2.09 -25.08
CA LEU A 489 21.64 -1.54 -25.46
C LEU A 489 21.13 -0.47 -24.49
N GLU A 490 21.25 -0.70 -23.18
CA GLU A 490 20.91 0.28 -22.14
C GLU A 490 21.66 1.60 -22.35
N ARG A 491 22.93 1.51 -22.76
CA ARG A 491 23.77 2.69 -23.02
C ARG A 491 23.42 3.41 -24.32
N SER A 492 23.04 2.68 -25.37
CA SER A 492 22.67 3.27 -26.66
C SER A 492 21.28 3.93 -26.62
N HIS A 493 20.37 3.48 -25.75
CA HIS A 493 19.01 4.01 -25.59
C HIS A 493 18.82 4.84 -24.32
N ALA A 494 19.91 5.39 -23.77
CA ALA A 494 19.93 5.94 -22.40
C ALA A 494 19.44 7.39 -22.26
N ASP A 495 18.94 8.03 -23.32
CA ASP A 495 18.67 9.48 -23.34
C ASP A 495 17.70 9.93 -22.26
N ARG A 496 16.65 9.13 -21.98
CA ARG A 496 15.74 9.41 -20.87
C ARG A 496 16.45 9.35 -19.52
N ASN A 497 17.27 8.33 -19.28
CA ASN A 497 18.03 8.20 -18.03
C ASN A 497 19.08 9.31 -17.89
N LYS A 498 19.70 9.75 -19.00
CA LYS A 498 20.59 10.93 -19.02
C LYS A 498 19.83 12.20 -18.66
N ALA A 499 18.66 12.44 -19.24
CA ALA A 499 17.81 13.58 -18.91
C ALA A 499 17.44 13.59 -17.41
N ILE A 500 17.05 12.43 -16.87
CA ILE A 500 16.81 12.25 -15.43
C ILE A 500 18.04 12.64 -14.60
N ALA A 501 19.23 12.15 -14.96
CA ALA A 501 20.46 12.48 -14.24
C ALA A 501 20.81 13.98 -14.31
N TYR A 502 20.59 14.64 -15.46
CA TYR A 502 20.73 16.08 -15.58
C TYR A 502 19.77 16.84 -14.67
N MET A 503 18.50 16.42 -14.59
CA MET A 503 17.52 17.01 -13.68
C MET A 503 17.87 16.78 -12.21
N LEU A 504 18.28 15.55 -11.86
CA LEU A 504 18.77 15.23 -10.51
C LEU A 504 19.96 16.11 -10.11
N ARG A 505 20.87 16.37 -11.05
CA ARG A 505 22.01 17.27 -10.81
C ARG A 505 21.56 18.72 -10.67
N HIS A 506 20.63 19.18 -11.51
CA HIS A 506 20.05 20.51 -11.40
C HIS A 506 19.41 20.76 -10.02
N PHE A 507 18.69 19.77 -9.48
CA PHE A 507 18.10 19.81 -8.14
C PHE A 507 19.08 19.48 -7.01
N ASN A 508 20.39 19.35 -7.30
CA ASN A 508 21.43 18.99 -6.33
C ASN A 508 21.22 17.65 -5.60
N VAL A 509 20.37 16.77 -6.14
CA VAL A 509 20.18 15.41 -5.62
C VAL A 509 21.43 14.59 -5.89
N ILE A 510 22.02 14.70 -7.08
CA ILE A 510 23.31 14.10 -7.43
C ILE A 510 24.33 15.17 -7.80
N GLN A 511 25.61 14.84 -7.70
CA GLN A 511 26.71 15.75 -8.07
C GLN A 511 27.41 15.32 -9.36
N ASP A 512 27.54 14.01 -9.55
CA ASP A 512 28.11 13.39 -10.74
C ASP A 512 27.02 12.64 -11.51
N ILE A 513 27.11 12.67 -12.84
CA ILE A 513 26.15 12.01 -13.74
C ILE A 513 26.66 10.63 -14.14
N GLU A 514 27.94 10.52 -14.48
CA GLU A 514 28.49 9.33 -15.14
C GLU A 514 28.54 8.13 -14.20
N ARG A 515 28.97 8.31 -12.94
CA ARG A 515 29.06 7.18 -11.99
C ARG A 515 27.71 6.56 -11.64
N PRO A 516 26.68 7.32 -11.21
CA PRO A 516 25.39 6.70 -10.88
C PRO A 516 24.70 6.12 -12.11
N LEU A 517 24.79 6.75 -13.29
CA LEU A 517 24.25 6.16 -14.51
C LEU A 517 24.98 4.88 -14.93
N GLY A 518 26.32 4.90 -14.87
CA GLY A 518 27.12 3.72 -15.17
C GLY A 518 26.82 2.55 -14.23
N LEU A 519 26.46 2.83 -12.97
CA LEU A 519 26.02 1.81 -12.02
C LEU A 519 24.59 1.33 -12.35
N TYR A 520 23.68 2.26 -12.60
CA TYR A 520 22.29 1.99 -12.96
C TYR A 520 22.17 1.08 -14.20
N TYR A 521 22.96 1.33 -15.25
CA TYR A 521 22.93 0.46 -16.42
C TYR A 521 23.42 -0.96 -16.09
N ARG A 522 24.49 -1.10 -15.29
CA ARG A 522 25.05 -2.41 -14.94
C ARG A 522 24.12 -3.24 -14.06
N GLN A 523 23.48 -2.63 -13.07
CA GLN A 523 22.55 -3.35 -12.19
C GLN A 523 21.28 -3.79 -12.93
N CYS A 524 20.76 -2.96 -13.84
CA CYS A 524 19.62 -3.34 -14.67
C CYS A 524 19.96 -4.51 -15.59
N SER A 525 21.21 -4.61 -16.07
CA SER A 525 21.67 -5.68 -16.95
C SER A 525 22.14 -6.96 -16.25
N ILE A 526 21.87 -7.15 -14.94
CA ILE A 526 22.19 -8.41 -14.26
C ILE A 526 21.31 -9.53 -14.85
N ALA A 527 21.93 -10.59 -15.34
CA ALA A 527 21.27 -11.73 -15.96
C ALA A 527 20.83 -12.74 -14.88
N MET A 528 19.54 -13.04 -14.83
CA MET A 528 18.94 -13.94 -13.86
C MET A 528 17.85 -14.82 -14.49
N ASN A 529 17.43 -15.86 -13.79
CA ASN A 529 16.27 -16.69 -14.14
C ASN A 529 15.18 -16.66 -13.06
N CYS A 530 14.02 -17.27 -13.32
CA CYS A 530 12.88 -17.27 -12.38
C CYS A 530 13.24 -17.90 -11.02
N ARG A 531 14.08 -18.94 -10.99
CA ARG A 531 14.48 -19.60 -9.73
C ARG A 531 15.29 -18.66 -8.83
N GLN A 532 16.29 -18.00 -9.41
CA GLN A 532 17.14 -17.04 -8.69
C GLN A 532 16.32 -15.86 -8.16
N VAL A 533 15.40 -15.31 -8.98
CA VAL A 533 14.54 -14.20 -8.57
C VAL A 533 13.53 -14.64 -7.49
N ALA A 534 12.95 -15.84 -7.60
CA ALA A 534 12.05 -16.38 -6.58
C ALA A 534 12.76 -16.59 -5.24
N ARG A 535 13.99 -17.11 -5.25
CA ARG A 535 14.83 -17.23 -4.04
C ARG A 535 15.18 -15.87 -3.44
N MET A 536 15.55 -14.88 -4.28
CA MET A 536 15.76 -13.51 -3.83
C MET A 536 14.52 -12.95 -3.13
N ALA A 537 13.34 -13.14 -3.72
CA ALA A 537 12.06 -12.75 -3.11
C ALA A 537 11.78 -13.54 -1.81
N ALA A 538 12.16 -14.81 -1.72
CA ALA A 538 12.01 -15.63 -0.51
C ALA A 538 12.90 -15.16 0.65
N VAL A 539 14.12 -14.70 0.35
CA VAL A 539 14.98 -14.05 1.36
C VAL A 539 14.29 -12.81 1.93
N LEU A 540 13.63 -12.00 1.09
CA LEU A 540 12.82 -10.87 1.57
C LEU A 540 11.60 -11.34 2.37
N ALA A 541 10.90 -12.38 1.92
CA ALA A 541 9.78 -12.98 2.66
C ALA A 541 10.22 -13.45 4.07
N ASN A 542 11.47 -13.92 4.20
CA ASN A 542 12.06 -14.38 5.45
C ASN A 542 12.80 -13.28 6.22
N GLY A 543 12.58 -11.99 5.91
CA GLY A 543 13.18 -10.90 6.68
C GLY A 543 14.63 -10.61 6.40
N GLY A 544 15.09 -10.92 5.19
CA GLY A 544 16.46 -10.71 4.76
C GLY A 544 17.37 -11.87 5.12
N ARG A 545 16.80 -13.05 5.40
CA ARG A 545 17.52 -14.24 5.86
C ARG A 545 17.38 -15.38 4.86
N GLY A 546 18.47 -16.09 4.58
CA GLY A 546 18.46 -17.24 3.69
C GLY A 546 17.52 -18.35 4.17
N PRO A 547 16.67 -18.92 3.29
CA PRO A 547 15.75 -20.00 3.68
C PRO A 547 16.43 -21.30 4.14
N ILE A 548 17.65 -21.58 3.63
CA ILE A 548 18.37 -22.84 3.89
C ILE A 548 19.55 -22.63 4.84
N ASP A 549 20.37 -21.61 4.61
CA ASP A 549 21.62 -21.36 5.35
C ASP A 549 21.45 -20.51 6.61
N ASP A 550 20.25 -19.96 6.84
CA ASP A 550 19.91 -19.07 7.95
C ASP A 550 20.77 -17.78 8.01
N GLN A 551 21.52 -17.47 6.93
CA GLN A 551 22.39 -16.31 6.87
C GLN A 551 21.58 -15.02 6.76
N GLN A 552 21.88 -14.03 7.60
CA GLN A 552 21.26 -12.70 7.54
C GLN A 552 21.97 -11.82 6.49
N PHE A 553 21.32 -11.56 5.36
CA PHE A 553 21.81 -10.70 4.28
C PHE A 553 21.40 -9.23 4.42
N LEU A 554 20.17 -8.97 4.89
CA LEU A 554 19.59 -7.63 5.07
C LEU A 554 18.89 -7.56 6.44
N LYS A 555 18.90 -6.43 7.15
CA LYS A 555 18.20 -6.32 8.44
C LYS A 555 16.68 -6.42 8.25
N PRO A 556 15.93 -7.01 9.21
CA PRO A 556 14.47 -7.08 9.12
C PRO A 556 13.79 -5.73 8.89
N VAL A 557 14.25 -4.65 9.56
CA VAL A 557 13.72 -3.29 9.37
C VAL A 557 13.97 -2.74 7.95
N THR A 558 15.10 -3.10 7.33
CA THR A 558 15.41 -2.74 5.95
C THR A 558 14.46 -3.45 5.00
N VAL A 559 14.20 -4.73 5.23
CA VAL A 559 13.27 -5.51 4.41
C VAL A 559 11.83 -5.01 4.56
N GLN A 560 11.36 -4.69 5.76
CA GLN A 560 10.04 -4.08 5.97
C GLN A 560 9.85 -2.81 5.13
N ARG A 561 10.87 -1.95 5.11
CA ARG A 561 10.89 -0.72 4.31
C ARG A 561 10.89 -1.01 2.81
N MET A 562 11.70 -1.96 2.35
CA MET A 562 11.70 -2.39 0.95
C MET A 562 10.32 -2.89 0.53
N LEU A 563 9.70 -3.77 1.33
CA LEU A 563 8.39 -4.34 1.04
C LEU A 563 7.28 -3.28 1.08
N SER A 564 7.40 -2.27 1.94
CA SER A 564 6.48 -1.14 1.97
C SER A 564 6.49 -0.35 0.66
N VAL A 565 7.68 -0.01 0.16
CA VAL A 565 7.79 0.71 -1.11
C VAL A 565 7.41 -0.20 -2.29
N MET A 566 7.72 -1.49 -2.25
CA MET A 566 7.26 -2.45 -3.27
C MET A 566 5.72 -2.51 -3.31
N TYR A 567 5.07 -2.50 -2.15
CA TYR A 567 3.60 -2.55 -2.06
C TYR A 567 2.93 -1.31 -2.67
N THR A 568 3.50 -0.13 -2.47
CA THR A 568 2.89 1.14 -2.92
C THR A 568 3.39 1.64 -4.26
N CYS A 569 4.57 1.21 -4.73
CA CYS A 569 5.23 1.79 -5.91
C CYS A 569 5.78 0.77 -6.91
N GLY A 570 5.74 -0.53 -6.61
CA GLY A 570 6.55 -1.52 -7.34
C GLY A 570 6.08 -1.85 -8.77
N LEU A 571 4.82 -1.57 -9.09
CA LEU A 571 4.22 -1.78 -10.41
C LEU A 571 3.77 -0.47 -11.05
N TYR A 572 4.50 0.61 -10.74
CA TYR A 572 4.27 1.94 -11.30
C TYR A 572 2.84 2.44 -10.96
N ASP A 573 2.11 2.93 -11.96
CA ASP A 573 0.73 3.40 -11.87
C ASP A 573 -0.31 2.26 -11.77
N TYR A 574 0.12 1.01 -11.71
CA TYR A 574 -0.72 -0.15 -11.39
C TYR A 574 -0.57 -0.64 -9.94
N SER A 575 0.26 0.04 -9.13
CA SER A 575 0.59 -0.43 -7.78
C SER A 575 -0.64 -0.43 -6.85
N GLY A 576 -1.49 0.59 -6.90
CA GLY A 576 -2.72 0.63 -6.10
C GLY A 576 -3.70 -0.46 -6.50
N ARG A 577 -3.84 -0.70 -7.81
CA ARG A 577 -4.70 -1.73 -8.37
C ARG A 577 -4.20 -3.12 -8.07
N PHE A 578 -2.89 -3.35 -8.09
CA PHE A 578 -2.30 -4.62 -7.72
C PHE A 578 -2.41 -4.90 -6.23
N ALA A 579 -2.18 -3.90 -5.38
CA ALA A 579 -2.44 -3.97 -3.95
C ALA A 579 -3.90 -4.37 -3.67
N TYR A 580 -4.83 -3.82 -4.46
CA TYR A 580 -6.26 -4.14 -4.40
C TYR A 580 -6.60 -5.54 -4.91
N ASP A 581 -6.10 -5.95 -6.08
CA ASP A 581 -6.44 -7.22 -6.74
C ASP A 581 -5.71 -8.44 -6.16
N VAL A 582 -4.46 -8.26 -5.74
CA VAL A 582 -3.53 -9.33 -5.38
C VAL A 582 -3.08 -9.19 -3.93
N GLY A 583 -2.73 -7.98 -3.49
CA GLY A 583 -2.34 -7.72 -2.10
C GLY A 583 -0.97 -8.31 -1.72
N ILE A 584 -0.04 -8.41 -2.67
CA ILE A 584 1.33 -8.87 -2.45
C ILE A 584 2.31 -7.74 -2.83
N PRO A 585 3.29 -7.37 -1.98
CA PRO A 585 4.40 -6.50 -2.39
C PRO A 585 5.13 -7.08 -3.61
N ALA A 586 5.21 -6.33 -4.70
CA ALA A 586 5.77 -6.84 -5.96
C ALA A 586 6.64 -5.81 -6.68
N LYS A 587 7.45 -6.25 -7.64
CA LYS A 587 8.19 -5.38 -8.56
C LYS A 587 8.19 -5.99 -9.97
N SER A 588 7.96 -5.13 -10.96
CA SER A 588 8.07 -5.46 -12.40
C SER A 588 9.39 -4.95 -13.01
N GLY A 589 9.82 -5.57 -14.11
CA GLY A 589 10.88 -5.07 -14.99
C GLY A 589 10.45 -5.10 -16.46
N LEU A 590 11.02 -4.20 -17.27
CA LEU A 590 10.71 -4.10 -18.71
C LEU A 590 11.04 -5.36 -19.52
N SER A 591 11.87 -6.25 -18.98
CA SER A 591 12.11 -7.59 -19.57
C SER A 591 10.88 -8.50 -19.50
N GLY A 592 9.87 -8.17 -18.69
CA GLY A 592 8.69 -9.01 -18.48
C GLY A 592 8.72 -9.83 -17.19
N ILE A 593 9.73 -9.62 -16.33
CA ILE A 593 9.74 -10.16 -14.97
C ILE A 593 8.75 -9.42 -14.07
N ILE A 594 7.94 -10.16 -13.33
CA ILE A 594 7.25 -9.69 -12.13
C ILE A 594 7.55 -10.67 -11.01
N TYR A 595 8.02 -10.16 -9.88
CA TYR A 595 8.15 -10.96 -8.67
C TYR A 595 7.41 -10.34 -7.49
N GLY A 596 6.90 -11.20 -6.62
CA GLY A 596 6.14 -10.84 -5.43
C GLY A 596 6.73 -11.50 -4.19
N VAL A 597 6.56 -10.84 -3.05
CA VAL A 597 7.05 -11.30 -1.76
C VAL A 597 5.87 -11.44 -0.82
N LEU A 598 5.58 -12.64 -0.35
CA LEU A 598 4.57 -12.89 0.67
C LEU A 598 5.28 -13.11 2.02
N PRO A 599 5.30 -12.10 2.93
CA PRO A 599 6.05 -12.17 4.18
C PRO A 599 5.74 -13.42 5.00
N GLY A 600 6.78 -14.09 5.49
CA GLY A 600 6.68 -15.32 6.28
C GLY A 600 6.26 -16.57 5.51
N LYS A 601 6.08 -16.50 4.18
CA LYS A 601 5.65 -17.64 3.35
C LYS A 601 6.60 -17.97 2.21
N PHE A 602 6.66 -17.13 1.18
CA PHE A 602 7.43 -17.42 -0.02
C PHE A 602 7.69 -16.17 -0.88
N GLY A 603 8.70 -16.29 -1.73
CA GLY A 603 8.87 -15.44 -2.91
C GLY A 603 8.31 -16.12 -4.14
N VAL A 604 7.77 -15.35 -5.08
CA VAL A 604 7.28 -15.84 -6.37
C VAL A 604 7.81 -14.97 -7.49
N ALA A 605 8.30 -15.56 -8.56
CA ALA A 605 8.76 -14.88 -9.76
C ALA A 605 8.06 -15.45 -10.99
N VAL A 606 7.67 -14.56 -11.90
CA VAL A 606 7.03 -14.89 -13.18
C VAL A 606 7.73 -14.12 -14.26
N TYR A 607 8.14 -14.81 -15.31
CA TYR A 607 8.74 -14.21 -16.48
C TYR A 607 7.84 -14.39 -17.69
N ALA A 608 7.36 -13.28 -18.24
CA ALA A 608 6.62 -13.24 -19.49
C ALA A 608 6.94 -11.93 -20.24
N PRO A 609 7.68 -12.00 -21.35
CA PRO A 609 8.21 -10.85 -22.11
C PRO A 609 7.20 -9.78 -22.54
N GLY A 610 5.97 -10.20 -22.79
CA GLY A 610 4.93 -9.33 -23.32
C GLY A 610 4.46 -8.30 -22.29
N VAL A 611 4.87 -7.04 -22.47
CA VAL A 611 4.52 -5.92 -21.59
C VAL A 611 3.39 -5.04 -22.14
N ASP A 612 2.63 -4.45 -21.21
CA ASP A 612 1.55 -3.49 -21.48
C ASP A 612 2.05 -2.03 -21.61
N ILE A 613 1.12 -1.09 -21.77
CA ILE A 613 1.42 0.36 -21.85
C ILE A 613 2.02 0.95 -20.58
N HIS A 614 1.97 0.23 -19.46
CA HIS A 614 2.52 0.63 -18.16
C HIS A 614 3.90 0.00 -17.92
N GLY A 615 4.41 -0.80 -18.86
CA GLY A 615 5.69 -1.50 -18.74
C GLY A 615 5.64 -2.74 -17.85
N ASN A 616 4.44 -3.29 -17.61
CA ASN A 616 4.24 -4.49 -16.81
C ASN A 616 3.92 -5.70 -17.69
N SER A 617 4.42 -6.88 -17.32
CA SER A 617 4.06 -8.12 -18.01
C SER A 617 2.56 -8.41 -17.89
N LEU A 618 1.83 -8.42 -19.02
CA LEU A 618 0.37 -8.63 -19.01
C LEU A 618 0.02 -10.00 -18.43
N ARG A 619 0.71 -11.05 -18.90
CA ARG A 619 0.51 -12.41 -18.39
C ARG A 619 1.02 -12.58 -16.96
N GLY A 620 2.09 -11.88 -16.59
CA GLY A 620 2.56 -11.80 -15.21
C GLY A 620 1.48 -11.25 -14.28
N LEU A 621 0.85 -10.13 -14.65
CA LEU A 621 -0.23 -9.52 -13.85
C LEU A 621 -1.41 -10.48 -13.68
N GLU A 622 -1.88 -11.12 -14.76
CA GLU A 622 -2.98 -12.08 -14.69
C GLU A 622 -2.61 -13.36 -13.92
N PHE A 623 -1.35 -13.82 -14.01
CA PHE A 623 -0.84 -14.91 -13.18
C PHE A 623 -1.02 -14.59 -11.69
N PHE A 624 -0.60 -13.40 -11.25
CA PHE A 624 -0.71 -13.00 -9.85
C PHE A 624 -2.16 -12.89 -9.38
N LYS A 625 -3.07 -12.40 -10.24
CA LYS A 625 -4.51 -12.36 -9.94
C LYS A 625 -5.10 -13.76 -9.76
N LEU A 626 -4.73 -14.72 -10.62
CA LEU A 626 -5.16 -16.10 -10.50
C LEU A 626 -4.57 -16.77 -9.25
N LEU A 627 -3.28 -16.57 -8.99
CA LEU A 627 -2.60 -17.07 -7.81
C LEU A 627 -3.26 -16.59 -6.50
N ALA A 628 -3.57 -15.29 -6.40
CA ALA A 628 -4.25 -14.72 -5.23
C ALA A 628 -5.67 -15.30 -5.03
N ARG A 629 -6.43 -15.51 -6.12
CA ARG A 629 -7.79 -16.06 -6.08
C ARG A 629 -7.83 -17.53 -5.68
N LEU A 630 -6.86 -18.33 -6.12
CA LEU A 630 -6.84 -19.77 -5.86
C LEU A 630 -6.54 -20.11 -4.39
N SER A 631 -5.84 -19.21 -3.68
CA SER A 631 -5.17 -19.63 -2.45
C SER A 631 -5.15 -18.60 -1.32
N LYS A 632 -5.87 -17.48 -1.44
CA LYS A 632 -5.95 -16.40 -0.43
C LYS A 632 -4.57 -15.93 0.03
N TYR A 633 -3.75 -15.46 -0.92
CA TYR A 633 -2.37 -15.04 -0.69
C TYR A 633 -2.18 -13.53 -0.50
N SER A 634 -3.22 -12.79 -0.13
CA SER A 634 -3.05 -11.36 0.23
C SER A 634 -2.47 -11.19 1.64
N VAL A 635 -1.70 -10.12 1.86
CA VAL A 635 -1.26 -9.70 3.21
C VAL A 635 -2.42 -9.33 4.14
N TYR A 636 -3.63 -9.14 3.60
CA TYR A 636 -4.85 -8.86 4.37
C TYR A 636 -5.83 -10.03 4.47
N ASP A 637 -5.52 -11.16 3.84
CA ASP A 637 -6.35 -12.34 3.97
C ASP A 637 -6.20 -12.96 5.35
N ARG A 638 -7.27 -13.60 5.81
CA ARG A 638 -7.16 -14.50 6.95
C ARG A 638 -6.35 -15.70 6.49
N LEU A 639 -5.13 -15.82 7.01
CA LEU A 639 -4.31 -16.99 6.79
C LEU A 639 -5.10 -18.21 7.31
N LEU A 640 -5.64 -19.00 6.37
CA LEU A 640 -6.31 -20.26 6.66
C LEU A 640 -5.24 -21.22 7.16
N THR A 641 -5.42 -21.70 8.39
CA THR A 641 -4.59 -22.72 9.03
C THR A 641 -4.86 -24.10 8.49
#